data_AF-W1RNM4-F1
#
_entry.id   AF-W1RNM4-F1
#
_cell.length_a   1.000
_cell.length_b   1.000
_cell.length_c   1.000
_cell.angle_alpha   90.00
_cell.angle_beta   90.00
_cell.angle_gamma   90.00
#
_symmetry.space_group_name_H-M   'P 1'
#
loop_
_entity.id
_entity.type
_entity.pdbx_description
1 polymer ?
#
loop_
_entity_poly.entity_id
_entity_poly.type
_entity_poly.pdbx_seq_one_letter_code
_entity_poly.pdbx_strand_id
1 'polypeptide(L)'
;MQWLHNFFVTQVDQSNLMISDYNYWLVALSIALAAMASFFALHFASVAQHIVIEKYKSIALVSGSFIMAGGIWSMHFVGMLAFDMGHTVSYDPYLTVLSLIPSILASYITLKRLIKPNLSIWQLLLNGVLVGGGIGAMHYIGMEAMEMHVELRYDPAWFIFSIVIAVVLAFIAISTQYYVGKIWTGLSQKWVSCISALIMGAAISGMHYAGMAGARFISIGGSDMSHMSTASNSYLSFVVATITLLLSILASNIASQLRYRQLLLEKTASEVRLKTTLDTAVDGIITIDSHGIIKEFNKAASSIFGWQEKDIINQPFDRLFLKKHTEEFHAFLGIFRDTGETNISGTEREICALNNDGQTFPIRIGVGRVDIIGDETLFVAFISDISTRKAMEETIRKSEKQFSSLIKNIPGASFRCLMDEHWTALFVSDAIYDVAGWMPSDFYDNTTSFSQLIHPDDLKFMLDPENESSKNKTYSVEYRLKHKDGDYVWVLENGSIIHNDAGEAEWIDGVILDISQRIEMENELRLAKQKAEESAESKASFLANMSHEIRTPMNAIIGFSDILLDSDVSGDNKKHLATISKSARSLLHLLNDILDSAKLEKNKLELDIQVFVLANMVDTVISTLWLQARNKGLALNFEIETEVEQAFLGAEDRIRQVLMNILGNAIKFTEKGYVTLTVSKNSNHSLRFSVQDSGIGIPAERMKSIFDPFTQADASMSRRFGGTGLGTSISKQLITLMGGELHAESVLGVGSCFYFDLPLEVSEAPPEATLSQLPVIKEQKILIADDIEQNLTLLTLLLKRQGHTVFLAKDGIEAIEQFKTIKPDLILMDIQMPNMDGLMATQIIRQYEKENQRPHTPVIALTANVLVEDKLEAQQSGMDGFANKPIDIHALVAEMARVLKEPLVPAHQEKGADIQTTGVKNTQINISKGLSLWLEMPLYITELSTFSSLNSDLPKRLSDYLSIQAYDDIHALAHAVKGTSGNLALLNISNVMATIERAAQKKNRKQCEKGIQWLTSSLTEFFTELSQLADKSSSDEQSQPVDYRVTLSKTGLLSLLNALMLSANSGEIDDEKIELLIRNVPQSMKIHAIEISKAIANFDFDSAVTTLTQLKVQIAKEADK
;
A
#
# COMPACT_ATOMS: atom_id res chain seq x y z
N MET A 1 -11.64 36.91 -12.22
CA MET A 1 -12.31 37.58 -13.37
C MET A 1 -11.60 37.30 -14.70
N GLN A 2 -10.26 37.32 -14.78
CA GLN A 2 -9.52 36.99 -16.02
C GLN A 2 -9.76 35.56 -16.54
N TRP A 3 -9.84 34.55 -15.65
CA TRP A 3 -10.13 33.16 -16.04
C TRP A 3 -11.52 32.97 -16.68
N LEU A 4 -12.56 33.61 -16.14
CA LEU A 4 -13.91 33.58 -16.73
C LEU A 4 -13.95 34.18 -18.14
N HIS A 5 -13.08 35.16 -18.43
CA HIS A 5 -13.02 35.79 -19.74
C HIS A 5 -12.27 34.93 -20.78
N ASN A 6 -11.40 34.04 -20.32
CA ASN A 6 -10.72 33.05 -21.17
C ASN A 6 -11.60 31.81 -21.41
N PHE A 7 -12.47 31.44 -20.45
CA PHE A 7 -13.34 30.25 -20.56
C PHE A 7 -14.63 30.51 -21.36
N PHE A 8 -15.22 31.71 -21.26
CA PHE A 8 -16.48 32.06 -21.93
C PHE A 8 -16.33 33.13 -23.01
N VAL A 9 -17.09 33.00 -24.10
CA VAL A 9 -17.19 34.02 -25.16
C VAL A 9 -18.52 34.76 -25.10
N THR A 10 -18.46 36.09 -25.22
CA THR A 10 -19.65 36.98 -25.19
C THR A 10 -19.89 37.75 -26.50
N GLN A 11 -18.92 37.79 -27.42
CA GLN A 11 -19.05 38.36 -28.77
C GLN A 11 -18.30 37.48 -29.77
N VAL A 12 -18.96 37.03 -30.83
CA VAL A 12 -18.37 36.17 -31.87
C VAL A 12 -18.60 36.80 -33.24
N ASP A 13 -17.53 36.97 -34.01
CA ASP A 13 -17.59 37.30 -35.44
C ASP A 13 -17.82 36.00 -36.22
N GLN A 14 -18.94 35.89 -36.96
CA GLN A 14 -19.38 34.63 -37.58
C GLN A 14 -18.42 34.10 -38.66
N SER A 15 -17.54 34.95 -39.20
CA SER A 15 -16.58 34.56 -40.25
C SER A 15 -15.44 33.67 -39.76
N ASN A 16 -15.22 33.54 -38.44
CA ASN A 16 -14.11 32.77 -37.86
C ASN A 16 -14.57 31.44 -37.22
N LEU A 17 -15.85 31.09 -37.33
CA LEU A 17 -16.38 29.83 -36.82
C LEU A 17 -16.28 28.72 -37.87
N MET A 18 -15.62 27.63 -37.50
CA MET A 18 -15.54 26.43 -38.34
C MET A 18 -16.90 25.68 -38.34
N ILE A 19 -17.38 25.29 -39.52
CA ILE A 19 -18.59 24.48 -39.70
C ILE A 19 -18.20 23.01 -39.60
N SER A 20 -18.96 22.22 -38.83
CA SER A 20 -18.67 20.81 -38.50
C SER A 20 -19.88 19.92 -38.82
N ASP A 21 -19.61 18.67 -39.20
CA ASP A 21 -20.62 17.65 -39.54
C ASP A 21 -20.59 16.49 -38.53
N TYR A 22 -21.76 15.87 -38.30
CA TYR A 22 -21.88 14.71 -37.40
C TYR A 22 -22.01 13.39 -38.17
N ASN A 23 -21.26 12.36 -37.73
CA ASN A 23 -21.47 10.98 -38.13
C ASN A 23 -22.57 10.33 -37.28
N TYR A 24 -23.79 10.29 -37.83
CA TYR A 24 -24.98 9.77 -37.15
C TYR A 24 -24.86 8.32 -36.66
N TRP A 25 -24.04 7.48 -37.29
CA TRP A 25 -23.83 6.10 -36.83
C TRP A 25 -23.05 6.05 -35.51
N LEU A 26 -21.98 6.85 -35.41
CA LEU A 26 -21.22 6.97 -34.17
C LEU A 26 -22.03 7.65 -33.06
N VAL A 27 -22.89 8.61 -33.42
CA VAL A 27 -23.87 9.18 -32.49
C VAL A 27 -24.78 8.08 -31.92
N ALA A 28 -25.41 7.28 -32.78
CA ALA A 28 -26.27 6.17 -32.35
C ALA A 28 -25.52 5.14 -31.47
N LEU A 29 -24.27 4.81 -31.83
CA LEU A 29 -23.42 3.92 -31.05
C LEU A 29 -23.11 4.48 -29.66
N SER A 30 -22.76 5.77 -29.55
CA SER A 30 -22.47 6.43 -28.26
C SER A 30 -23.68 6.38 -27.30
N ILE A 31 -24.88 6.60 -27.84
CA ILE A 31 -26.15 6.55 -27.08
C ILE A 31 -26.42 5.11 -26.63
N ALA A 32 -26.25 4.13 -27.52
CA ALA A 32 -26.46 2.72 -27.20
C ALA A 32 -25.51 2.21 -26.10
N LEU A 33 -24.23 2.59 -26.17
CA LEU A 33 -23.23 2.24 -25.15
C LEU A 33 -23.57 2.84 -23.79
N ALA A 34 -23.95 4.13 -23.74
CA ALA A 34 -24.37 4.78 -22.50
C ALA A 34 -25.61 4.11 -21.88
N ALA A 35 -26.61 3.78 -22.70
CA ALA A 35 -27.83 3.11 -22.25
C ALA A 35 -27.55 1.69 -21.74
N MET A 36 -26.71 0.91 -22.43
CA MET A 36 -26.36 -0.45 -22.02
C MET A 36 -25.57 -0.46 -20.71
N ALA A 37 -24.57 0.41 -20.56
CA ALA A 37 -23.83 0.55 -19.31
C ALA A 37 -24.75 0.97 -18.15
N SER A 38 -25.66 1.91 -18.39
CA SER A 38 -26.67 2.33 -17.41
C SER A 38 -27.61 1.17 -17.01
N PHE A 39 -27.99 0.31 -17.97
CA PHE A 39 -28.81 -0.88 -17.70
C PHE A 39 -28.11 -1.83 -16.75
N PHE A 40 -26.86 -2.19 -17.04
CA PHE A 40 -26.11 -3.08 -16.17
C PHE A 40 -25.91 -2.46 -14.77
N ALA A 41 -25.48 -1.20 -14.68
CA ALA A 41 -25.29 -0.53 -13.40
C ALA A 41 -26.54 -0.52 -12.52
N LEU A 42 -27.70 -0.18 -13.09
CA LEU A 42 -28.98 -0.19 -12.38
C LEU A 42 -29.45 -1.61 -12.04
N HIS A 43 -29.20 -2.58 -12.93
CA HIS A 43 -29.48 -3.99 -12.67
C HIS A 43 -28.65 -4.51 -11.48
N PHE A 44 -27.37 -4.16 -11.40
CA PHE A 44 -26.50 -4.52 -10.25
C PHE A 44 -27.01 -3.92 -8.94
N ALA A 45 -27.45 -2.66 -8.94
CA ALA A 45 -28.06 -2.08 -7.75
C ALA A 45 -29.32 -2.85 -7.32
N SER A 46 -30.13 -3.31 -8.28
CA SER A 46 -31.30 -4.15 -7.97
C SER A 46 -30.92 -5.53 -7.42
N VAL A 47 -29.91 -6.20 -7.99
CA VAL A 47 -29.44 -7.50 -7.50
C VAL A 47 -28.85 -7.37 -6.08
N ALA A 48 -28.09 -6.31 -5.84
CA ALA A 48 -27.48 -6.02 -4.55
C ALA A 48 -28.48 -5.78 -3.41
N GLN A 49 -29.75 -5.48 -3.72
CA GLN A 49 -30.82 -5.42 -2.71
C GLN A 49 -31.13 -6.80 -2.10
N HIS A 50 -30.90 -7.89 -2.83
CA HIS A 50 -31.22 -9.26 -2.39
C HIS A 50 -30.02 -10.05 -1.85
N ILE A 51 -28.83 -9.44 -1.85
CA ILE A 51 -27.62 -10.08 -1.33
C ILE A 51 -27.56 -9.86 0.18
N VAL A 52 -27.59 -10.97 0.94
CA VAL A 52 -27.52 -10.96 2.41
C VAL A 52 -26.09 -10.66 2.90
N ILE A 53 -25.08 -11.16 2.20
CA ILE A 53 -23.66 -11.00 2.58
C ILE A 53 -23.14 -9.62 2.15
N GLU A 54 -22.78 -8.79 3.12
CA GLU A 54 -22.36 -7.40 2.91
C GLU A 54 -21.14 -7.25 1.99
N LYS A 55 -20.20 -8.21 2.04
CA LYS A 55 -19.05 -8.25 1.13
C LYS A 55 -19.47 -8.36 -0.34
N TYR A 56 -20.40 -9.26 -0.65
CA TYR A 56 -20.87 -9.46 -2.03
C TYR A 56 -21.77 -8.32 -2.49
N LYS A 57 -22.51 -7.71 -1.58
CA LYS A 57 -23.28 -6.48 -1.84
C LYS A 57 -22.37 -5.32 -2.24
N SER A 58 -21.25 -5.15 -1.53
CA SER A 58 -20.27 -4.10 -1.82
C SER A 58 -19.58 -4.34 -3.17
N ILE A 59 -19.22 -5.58 -3.48
CA ILE A 59 -18.65 -5.95 -4.79
C ILE A 59 -19.62 -5.62 -5.93
N ALA A 60 -20.90 -5.98 -5.80
CA ALA A 60 -21.90 -5.67 -6.83
C ALA A 60 -22.07 -4.14 -7.06
N LEU A 61 -22.04 -3.35 -5.98
CA LEU A 61 -22.13 -1.88 -6.06
C LEU A 61 -20.90 -1.23 -6.70
N VAL A 62 -19.70 -1.67 -6.32
CA VAL A 62 -18.45 -1.18 -6.90
C VAL A 62 -18.42 -1.50 -8.39
N SER A 63 -18.68 -2.75 -8.77
CA SER A 63 -18.76 -3.16 -10.18
C SER A 63 -19.78 -2.34 -10.97
N GLY A 64 -20.98 -2.12 -10.41
CA GLY A 64 -21.99 -1.27 -11.03
C GLY A 64 -21.52 0.18 -11.25
N SER A 65 -20.77 0.76 -10.31
CA SER A 65 -20.25 2.13 -10.43
C SER A 65 -19.18 2.28 -11.51
N PHE A 66 -18.27 1.30 -11.64
CA PHE A 66 -17.26 1.27 -12.69
C PHE A 66 -17.88 1.10 -14.07
N ILE A 67 -18.90 0.26 -14.20
CA ILE A 67 -19.64 0.10 -15.47
C ILE A 67 -20.31 1.42 -15.87
N MET A 68 -21.00 2.07 -14.93
CA MET A 68 -21.69 3.33 -15.21
C MET A 68 -20.70 4.42 -15.62
N ALA A 69 -19.61 4.60 -14.88
CA ALA A 69 -18.54 5.55 -15.21
C ALA A 69 -17.88 5.25 -16.56
N GLY A 70 -17.55 3.98 -16.83
CA GLY A 70 -17.02 3.55 -18.13
C GLY A 70 -17.99 3.83 -19.28
N GLY A 71 -19.30 3.67 -19.06
CA GLY A 71 -20.34 4.04 -20.03
C GLY A 71 -20.40 5.54 -20.31
N ILE A 72 -20.30 6.38 -19.27
CA ILE A 72 -20.23 7.83 -19.42
C ILE A 72 -18.97 8.20 -20.22
N TRP A 73 -17.82 7.65 -19.85
CA TRP A 73 -16.52 7.91 -20.47
C TRP A 73 -16.47 7.45 -21.94
N SER A 74 -16.89 6.21 -22.22
CA SER A 74 -16.99 5.68 -23.58
C SER A 74 -17.91 6.51 -24.46
N MET A 75 -19.04 6.98 -23.93
CA MET A 75 -19.95 7.85 -24.67
C MET A 75 -19.27 9.16 -25.07
N HIS A 76 -18.50 9.79 -24.17
CA HIS A 76 -17.79 11.04 -24.49
C HIS A 76 -16.79 10.88 -25.64
N PHE A 77 -15.92 9.88 -25.60
CA PHE A 77 -14.90 9.68 -26.64
C PHE A 77 -15.49 9.21 -27.97
N VAL A 78 -16.49 8.34 -27.95
CA VAL A 78 -17.22 7.93 -29.17
C VAL A 78 -18.01 9.12 -29.73
N GLY A 79 -18.57 9.98 -28.88
CA GLY A 79 -19.27 11.21 -29.28
C GLY A 79 -18.34 12.26 -29.89
N MET A 80 -17.12 12.38 -29.39
CA MET A 80 -16.08 13.23 -29.99
C MET A 80 -15.65 12.74 -31.38
N LEU A 81 -15.56 11.43 -31.60
CA LEU A 81 -15.35 10.88 -32.95
C LEU A 81 -16.55 11.07 -33.87
N ALA A 82 -17.75 11.14 -33.30
CA ALA A 82 -18.95 11.41 -34.07
C ALA A 82 -18.99 12.85 -34.60
N PHE A 83 -18.19 13.75 -34.04
CA PHE A 83 -18.09 15.15 -34.44
C PHE A 83 -16.83 15.39 -35.28
N ASP A 84 -17.00 15.73 -36.56
CA ASP A 84 -15.87 15.99 -37.46
C ASP A 84 -15.27 17.38 -37.18
N MET A 85 -14.05 17.39 -36.63
CA MET A 85 -13.32 18.62 -36.31
C MET A 85 -12.36 19.06 -37.41
N GLY A 86 -12.23 18.30 -38.50
CA GLY A 86 -11.31 18.61 -39.61
C GLY A 86 -9.81 18.58 -39.28
N HIS A 87 -9.43 18.24 -38.04
CA HIS A 87 -8.04 18.24 -37.55
C HIS A 87 -7.77 17.02 -36.65
N THR A 88 -6.50 16.65 -36.52
CA THR A 88 -6.04 15.63 -35.57
C THR A 88 -6.05 16.18 -34.14
N VAL A 89 -6.49 15.35 -33.20
CA VAL A 89 -6.74 15.74 -31.80
C VAL A 89 -5.87 14.89 -30.87
N SER A 90 -4.85 15.42 -30.20
CA SER A 90 -4.19 14.65 -29.14
C SER A 90 -4.98 14.78 -27.84
N TYR A 91 -4.77 13.83 -26.93
CA TYR A 91 -5.37 13.86 -25.59
C TYR A 91 -4.26 13.73 -24.56
N ASP A 92 -4.29 14.58 -23.53
CA ASP A 92 -3.47 14.44 -22.33
C ASP A 92 -3.90 13.15 -21.60
N PRO A 93 -3.00 12.14 -21.45
CA PRO A 93 -3.35 10.86 -20.82
C PRO A 93 -3.78 11.00 -19.35
N TYR A 94 -3.17 11.93 -18.61
CA TYR A 94 -3.43 12.13 -17.18
C TYR A 94 -4.80 12.79 -16.98
N LEU A 95 -5.09 13.87 -17.69
CA LEU A 95 -6.40 14.54 -17.60
C LEU A 95 -7.53 13.64 -18.11
N THR A 96 -7.25 12.85 -19.15
CA THR A 96 -8.19 11.87 -19.70
C THR A 96 -8.59 10.81 -18.67
N VAL A 97 -7.63 10.24 -17.93
CA VAL A 97 -7.93 9.27 -16.86
C VAL A 97 -8.56 9.97 -15.65
N LEU A 98 -8.08 11.17 -15.29
CA LEU A 98 -8.61 11.96 -14.17
C LEU A 98 -10.10 12.30 -14.36
N SER A 99 -10.53 12.52 -15.61
CA SER A 99 -11.94 12.79 -15.96
C SER A 99 -12.90 11.69 -15.50
N LEU A 100 -12.44 10.44 -15.38
CA LEU A 100 -13.25 9.29 -15.01
C LEU A 100 -13.65 9.32 -13.51
N ILE A 101 -12.77 9.82 -12.64
CA ILE A 101 -12.92 9.72 -11.17
C ILE A 101 -14.21 10.36 -10.66
N PRO A 102 -14.57 11.61 -11.03
CA PRO A 102 -15.82 12.23 -10.61
C PRO A 102 -17.05 11.37 -10.93
N SER A 103 -17.05 10.72 -12.10
CA SER A 103 -18.17 9.88 -12.54
C SER A 103 -18.27 8.56 -11.76
N ILE A 104 -17.13 7.95 -11.39
CA ILE A 104 -17.10 6.75 -10.53
C ILE A 104 -17.68 7.06 -9.15
N LEU A 105 -17.19 8.12 -8.51
CA LEU A 105 -17.64 8.53 -7.17
C LEU A 105 -19.13 8.87 -7.18
N ALA A 106 -19.57 9.64 -8.19
CA ALA A 106 -20.97 10.01 -8.34
C ALA A 106 -21.89 8.79 -8.51
N SER A 107 -21.47 7.84 -9.36
CA SER A 107 -22.20 6.60 -9.62
C SER A 107 -22.26 5.71 -8.38
N TYR A 108 -21.15 5.52 -7.68
CA TYR A 108 -21.09 4.68 -6.47
C TYR A 108 -22.01 5.19 -5.36
N ILE A 109 -21.95 6.50 -5.05
CA ILE A 109 -22.78 7.11 -4.01
C ILE A 109 -24.27 6.97 -4.37
N THR A 110 -24.60 7.14 -5.65
CA THR A 110 -25.99 7.04 -6.13
C THR A 110 -26.52 5.62 -6.07
N LEU A 111 -25.78 4.63 -6.57
CA LEU A 111 -26.18 3.22 -6.51
C LEU A 111 -26.29 2.72 -5.07
N LYS A 112 -25.37 3.13 -4.18
CA LYS A 112 -25.44 2.81 -2.74
C LYS A 112 -26.69 3.39 -2.07
N ARG A 113 -27.09 4.60 -2.44
CA ARG A 113 -28.32 5.23 -1.91
C ARG A 113 -29.59 4.59 -2.48
N LEU A 114 -29.59 4.19 -3.74
CA LEU A 114 -30.71 3.51 -4.43
C LEU A 114 -31.15 2.18 -3.79
N ILE A 115 -30.25 1.51 -3.06
CA ILE A 115 -30.56 0.25 -2.35
C ILE A 115 -31.38 0.50 -1.07
N LYS A 116 -31.41 1.72 -0.54
CA LYS A 116 -32.15 2.01 0.70
C LYS A 116 -33.67 1.98 0.46
N PRO A 117 -34.45 1.39 1.39
CA PRO A 117 -35.88 1.14 1.16
C PRO A 117 -36.75 2.41 1.12
N ASN A 118 -36.33 3.51 1.74
CA ASN A 118 -37.11 4.75 1.85
C ASN A 118 -36.31 5.98 1.40
N LEU A 119 -36.42 6.34 0.12
CA LEU A 119 -35.82 7.56 -0.43
C LEU A 119 -36.88 8.65 -0.58
N SER A 120 -36.57 9.85 -0.08
CA SER A 120 -37.41 11.04 -0.31
C SER A 120 -37.17 11.64 -1.69
N ILE A 121 -38.15 12.39 -2.22
CA ILE A 121 -38.02 13.13 -3.49
C ILE A 121 -36.80 14.06 -3.47
N TRP A 122 -36.52 14.71 -2.33
CA TRP A 122 -35.34 15.57 -2.15
C TRP A 122 -34.02 14.79 -2.26
N GLN A 123 -33.97 13.57 -1.72
CA GLN A 123 -32.79 12.70 -1.85
C GLN A 123 -32.61 12.19 -3.28
N LEU A 124 -33.70 11.92 -3.99
CA LEU A 124 -33.66 11.57 -5.42
C LEU A 124 -33.16 12.75 -6.26
N LEU A 125 -33.62 13.97 -5.98
CA LEU A 125 -33.14 15.19 -6.63
C LEU A 125 -31.65 15.42 -6.35
N LEU A 126 -31.21 15.24 -5.09
CA LEU A 126 -29.79 15.31 -4.72
C LEU A 126 -28.95 14.27 -5.47
N ASN A 127 -29.45 13.05 -5.61
CA ASN A 127 -28.77 12.00 -6.39
C ASN A 127 -28.74 12.36 -7.90
N GLY A 128 -29.80 12.97 -8.43
CA GLY A 128 -29.83 13.49 -9.81
C GLY A 128 -28.81 14.62 -10.02
N VAL A 129 -28.68 15.54 -9.08
CA VAL A 129 -27.64 16.60 -9.09
C VAL A 129 -26.25 16.00 -9.05
N LEU A 130 -26.04 15.00 -8.20
CA LEU A 130 -24.75 14.35 -7.99
C LEU A 130 -24.31 13.55 -9.23
N VAL A 131 -25.19 12.75 -9.82
CA VAL A 131 -24.92 12.05 -11.09
C VAL A 131 -24.76 13.06 -12.24
N GLY A 132 -25.68 14.01 -12.40
CA GLY A 132 -25.61 15.01 -13.46
C GLY A 132 -24.32 15.85 -13.40
N GLY A 133 -23.91 16.24 -12.19
CA GLY A 133 -22.63 16.90 -11.95
C GLY A 133 -21.43 16.00 -12.26
N GLY A 134 -21.48 14.71 -11.93
CA GLY A 134 -20.45 13.73 -12.29
C GLY A 134 -20.32 13.51 -13.80
N ILE A 135 -21.45 13.44 -14.51
CA ILE A 135 -21.47 13.34 -15.98
C ILE A 135 -20.85 14.62 -16.58
N GLY A 136 -21.28 15.81 -16.13
CA GLY A 136 -20.77 17.10 -16.59
C GLY A 136 -19.28 17.28 -16.32
N ALA A 137 -18.81 16.97 -15.11
CA ALA A 137 -17.41 17.05 -14.74
C ALA A 137 -16.53 16.16 -15.63
N MET A 138 -16.96 14.91 -15.89
CA MET A 138 -16.23 14.03 -16.79
C MET A 138 -16.12 14.64 -18.19
N HIS A 139 -17.23 15.16 -18.75
CA HIS A 139 -17.20 15.73 -20.10
C HIS A 139 -16.31 16.97 -20.20
N TYR A 140 -16.42 17.94 -19.29
CA TYR A 140 -15.64 19.17 -19.40
C TYR A 140 -14.15 18.96 -19.08
N ILE A 141 -13.81 18.07 -18.14
CA ILE A 141 -12.42 17.67 -17.92
C ILE A 141 -11.90 16.89 -19.14
N GLY A 142 -12.73 16.04 -19.76
CA GLY A 142 -12.38 15.33 -20.99
C GLY A 142 -12.18 16.25 -22.19
N MET A 143 -12.94 17.34 -22.30
CA MET A 143 -12.73 18.39 -23.30
C MET A 143 -11.46 19.20 -23.03
N GLU A 144 -11.12 19.46 -21.76
CA GLU A 144 -9.87 20.15 -21.39
C GLU A 144 -8.64 19.28 -21.63
N ALA A 145 -8.79 17.94 -21.56
CA ALA A 145 -7.73 17.01 -21.91
C ALA A 145 -7.39 17.03 -23.42
N MET A 146 -8.16 17.74 -24.25
CA MET A 146 -8.00 17.80 -25.68
C MET A 146 -6.91 18.81 -26.08
N GLU A 147 -5.82 18.31 -26.66
CA GLU A 147 -4.75 19.13 -27.20
C GLU A 147 -5.03 19.42 -28.68
N MET A 148 -5.25 20.69 -28.98
CA MET A 148 -5.60 21.16 -30.33
C MET A 148 -5.00 22.54 -30.59
N HIS A 149 -4.61 22.81 -31.84
CA HIS A 149 -4.06 24.10 -32.27
C HIS A 149 -5.13 25.20 -32.45
N VAL A 150 -6.25 25.07 -31.75
CA VAL A 150 -7.44 25.91 -31.88
C VAL A 150 -7.92 26.21 -30.46
N GLU A 151 -8.26 27.46 -30.18
CA GLU A 151 -8.71 27.85 -28.84
C GLU A 151 -10.16 27.38 -28.64
N LEU A 152 -10.37 26.54 -27.62
CA LEU A 152 -11.70 26.06 -27.21
C LEU A 152 -12.29 27.01 -26.16
N ARG A 153 -13.48 27.54 -26.44
CA ARG A 153 -14.25 28.34 -25.48
C ARG A 153 -15.72 27.93 -25.48
N TYR A 154 -16.45 28.32 -24.44
CA TYR A 154 -17.84 27.93 -24.28
C TYR A 154 -18.81 29.11 -24.31
N ASP A 155 -20.00 28.86 -24.84
CA ASP A 155 -21.16 29.72 -24.65
C ASP A 155 -21.75 29.48 -23.24
N PRO A 156 -21.89 30.53 -22.40
CA PRO A 156 -22.40 30.38 -21.04
C PRO A 156 -23.79 29.76 -20.94
N ALA A 157 -24.69 30.08 -21.89
CA ALA A 157 -26.07 29.60 -21.85
C ALA A 157 -26.12 28.11 -22.19
N TRP A 158 -25.40 27.69 -23.23
CA TRP A 158 -25.30 26.27 -23.60
C TRP A 158 -24.56 25.42 -22.57
N PHE A 159 -23.51 25.96 -21.93
CA PHE A 159 -22.81 25.31 -20.84
C PHE A 159 -23.73 25.03 -19.64
N ILE A 160 -24.52 26.01 -19.22
CA ILE A 160 -25.47 25.82 -18.11
C ILE A 160 -26.58 24.84 -18.55
N PHE A 161 -27.06 24.97 -19.77
CA PHE A 161 -28.12 24.13 -20.31
C PHE A 161 -27.74 22.64 -20.38
N SER A 162 -26.49 22.31 -20.77
CA SER A 162 -26.01 20.92 -20.82
C SER A 162 -26.06 20.25 -19.44
N ILE A 163 -25.62 20.96 -18.39
CA ILE A 163 -25.60 20.46 -17.01
C ILE A 163 -27.04 20.31 -16.49
N VAL A 164 -27.92 21.27 -16.77
CA VAL A 164 -29.33 21.21 -16.37
C VAL A 164 -30.04 20.01 -17.02
N ILE A 165 -29.80 19.74 -18.31
CA ILE A 165 -30.32 18.54 -18.98
C ILE A 165 -29.85 17.26 -18.27
N ALA A 166 -28.56 17.18 -17.97
CA ALA A 166 -27.97 16.02 -17.30
C ALA A 166 -28.67 15.73 -15.96
N VAL A 167 -28.83 16.77 -15.14
CA VAL A 167 -29.45 16.68 -13.82
C VAL A 167 -30.92 16.29 -13.89
N VAL A 168 -31.69 16.93 -14.78
CA VAL A 168 -33.13 16.66 -14.92
C VAL A 168 -33.38 15.24 -15.41
N LEU A 169 -32.68 14.80 -16.46
CA LEU A 169 -32.87 13.45 -17.01
C LEU A 169 -32.32 12.38 -16.07
N ALA A 170 -31.19 12.61 -15.37
CA ALA A 170 -30.70 11.69 -14.35
C ALA A 170 -31.69 11.56 -13.18
N PHE A 171 -32.28 12.66 -12.74
CA PHE A 171 -33.34 12.64 -11.72
C PHE A 171 -34.55 11.82 -12.18
N ILE A 172 -35.01 12.00 -13.43
CA ILE A 172 -36.14 11.24 -13.98
C ILE A 172 -35.79 9.74 -14.07
N ALA A 173 -34.59 9.38 -14.52
CA ALA A 173 -34.15 7.99 -14.60
C ALA A 173 -34.12 7.32 -13.22
N ILE A 174 -33.46 7.93 -12.24
CA ILE A 174 -33.38 7.40 -10.87
C ILE A 174 -34.78 7.31 -10.24
N SER A 175 -35.62 8.32 -10.45
CA SER A 175 -37.01 8.32 -9.96
C SER A 175 -37.84 7.22 -10.61
N THR A 176 -37.63 6.96 -11.90
CA THR A 176 -38.26 5.85 -12.63
C THR A 176 -37.87 4.51 -12.02
N GLN A 177 -36.57 4.30 -11.76
CA GLN A 177 -36.07 3.07 -11.15
C GLN A 177 -36.70 2.81 -9.77
N TYR A 178 -36.92 3.86 -8.99
CA TYR A 178 -37.41 3.74 -7.62
C TYR A 178 -38.95 3.67 -7.53
N TYR A 179 -39.67 4.54 -8.24
CA TYR A 179 -41.13 4.66 -8.10
C TYR A 179 -41.91 3.75 -9.05
N VAL A 180 -41.47 3.52 -10.29
CA VAL A 180 -42.29 2.78 -11.27
C VAL A 180 -42.46 1.32 -10.85
N GLY A 181 -41.42 0.68 -10.30
CA GLY A 181 -41.53 -0.69 -9.76
C GLY A 181 -42.48 -0.81 -8.56
N LYS A 182 -42.74 0.30 -7.84
CA LYS A 182 -43.64 0.34 -6.68
C LYS A 182 -45.09 0.70 -7.07
N ILE A 183 -45.26 1.55 -8.09
CA ILE A 183 -46.57 2.02 -8.56
C ILE A 183 -47.21 1.00 -9.51
N TRP A 184 -46.42 0.32 -10.35
CA TRP A 184 -46.89 -0.67 -11.32
C TRP A 184 -46.28 -2.04 -11.05
N THR A 185 -46.91 -2.80 -10.14
CA THR A 185 -46.48 -4.15 -9.73
C THR A 185 -46.56 -5.21 -10.84
N GLY A 186 -47.24 -4.92 -11.95
CA GLY A 186 -47.33 -5.81 -13.13
C GLY A 186 -46.15 -5.73 -14.09
N LEU A 187 -45.28 -4.71 -13.99
CA LEU A 187 -44.08 -4.61 -14.83
C LEU A 187 -42.92 -5.39 -14.21
N SER A 188 -42.24 -6.21 -15.01
CA SER A 188 -41.05 -6.91 -14.52
C SER A 188 -39.91 -5.92 -14.20
N GLN A 189 -39.12 -6.23 -13.17
CA GLN A 189 -37.98 -5.40 -12.75
C GLN A 189 -36.95 -5.16 -13.87
N LYS A 190 -36.88 -6.09 -14.84
CA LYS A 190 -36.03 -5.97 -16.03
C LYS A 190 -36.52 -4.84 -16.96
N TRP A 191 -37.83 -4.69 -17.15
CA TRP A 191 -38.40 -3.63 -17.97
C TRP A 191 -38.26 -2.25 -17.32
N VAL A 192 -38.46 -2.15 -16.00
CA VAL A 192 -38.22 -0.90 -15.25
C VAL A 192 -36.77 -0.45 -15.40
N SER A 193 -35.83 -1.39 -15.22
CA SER A 193 -34.39 -1.12 -15.39
C SER A 193 -34.04 -0.73 -16.83
N CYS A 194 -34.70 -1.31 -17.83
CA CYS A 194 -34.51 -0.96 -19.24
C CYS A 194 -34.98 0.46 -19.56
N ILE A 195 -36.17 0.86 -19.10
CA ILE A 195 -36.71 2.21 -19.32
C ILE A 195 -35.84 3.25 -18.61
N SER A 196 -35.49 3.00 -17.35
CA SER A 196 -34.62 3.88 -16.57
C SER A 196 -33.24 4.05 -17.23
N ALA A 197 -32.68 2.95 -17.75
CA ALA A 197 -31.40 2.97 -18.45
C ALA A 197 -31.42 3.77 -19.77
N LEU A 198 -32.51 3.71 -20.53
CA LEU A 198 -32.67 4.53 -21.74
C LEU A 198 -32.71 6.02 -21.40
N ILE A 199 -33.43 6.40 -20.33
CA ILE A 199 -33.50 7.79 -19.86
C ILE A 199 -32.13 8.25 -19.34
N MET A 200 -31.41 7.39 -18.59
CA MET A 200 -30.06 7.69 -18.12
C MET A 200 -29.08 7.83 -19.28
N GLY A 201 -29.16 6.95 -20.30
CA GLY A 201 -28.36 7.05 -21.52
C GLY A 201 -28.63 8.35 -22.28
N ALA A 202 -29.89 8.81 -22.31
CA ALA A 202 -30.27 10.11 -22.86
C ALA A 202 -29.74 11.28 -22.01
N ALA A 203 -29.65 11.15 -20.69
CA ALA A 203 -29.03 12.15 -19.82
C ALA A 203 -27.54 12.33 -20.14
N ILE A 204 -26.83 11.20 -20.26
CA ILE A 204 -25.40 11.15 -20.55
C ILE A 204 -25.12 11.77 -21.92
N SER A 205 -25.72 11.22 -22.97
CA SER A 205 -25.53 11.69 -24.35
C SER A 205 -26.07 13.10 -24.59
N GLY A 206 -27.23 13.43 -24.02
CA GLY A 206 -27.84 14.76 -24.14
C GLY A 206 -26.96 15.85 -23.57
N MET A 207 -26.32 15.61 -22.42
CA MET A 207 -25.34 16.54 -21.87
C MET A 207 -24.14 16.73 -22.80
N HIS A 208 -23.57 15.64 -23.32
CA HIS A 208 -22.41 15.71 -24.20
C HIS A 208 -22.68 16.52 -25.48
N TYR A 209 -23.76 16.20 -26.21
CA TYR A 209 -24.07 16.91 -27.44
C TYR A 209 -24.53 18.36 -27.20
N ALA A 210 -25.18 18.65 -26.06
CA ALA A 210 -25.47 20.03 -25.67
C ALA A 210 -24.18 20.81 -25.29
N GLY A 211 -23.23 20.15 -24.64
CA GLY A 211 -21.91 20.69 -24.33
C GLY A 211 -21.12 21.01 -25.60
N MET A 212 -21.12 20.11 -26.58
CA MET A 212 -20.53 20.32 -27.91
C MET A 212 -21.22 21.43 -28.69
N ALA A 213 -22.56 21.54 -28.63
CA ALA A 213 -23.29 22.65 -29.25
C ALA A 213 -22.92 24.02 -28.64
N GLY A 214 -22.48 24.03 -27.38
CA GLY A 214 -21.96 25.20 -26.68
C GLY A 214 -20.48 25.49 -26.91
N ALA A 215 -19.71 24.53 -27.46
CA ALA A 215 -18.30 24.68 -27.75
C ALA A 215 -18.08 25.58 -28.97
N ARG A 216 -17.07 26.46 -28.90
CA ARG A 216 -16.65 27.37 -29.96
C ARG A 216 -15.16 27.19 -30.18
N PHE A 217 -14.81 26.85 -31.40
CA PHE A 217 -13.45 26.55 -31.84
C PHE A 217 -12.91 27.74 -32.64
N ILE A 218 -11.91 28.46 -32.11
CA ILE A 218 -11.38 29.71 -32.69
C ILE A 218 -9.95 29.48 -33.20
N SER A 219 -9.73 29.63 -34.52
CA SER A 219 -8.40 29.47 -35.14
C SER A 219 -7.50 30.69 -34.90
N ILE A 220 -6.24 30.45 -34.50
CA ILE A 220 -5.24 31.49 -34.24
C ILE A 220 -4.21 31.52 -35.39
N GLY A 221 -4.43 32.38 -36.39
CA GLY A 221 -3.40 32.81 -37.36
C GLY A 221 -3.17 31.93 -38.59
N GLY A 222 -2.98 32.57 -39.75
CA GLY A 222 -2.95 31.97 -41.09
C GLY A 222 -1.69 31.18 -41.46
N SER A 223 -1.54 29.97 -40.92
CA SER A 223 -0.65 28.94 -41.46
C SER A 223 -1.42 28.00 -42.39
N ASP A 224 -0.92 27.80 -43.62
CA ASP A 224 -1.44 26.84 -44.61
C ASP A 224 -1.63 25.43 -44.02
N MET A 225 -2.88 25.01 -43.91
CA MET A 225 -3.33 23.73 -43.31
C MET A 225 -3.49 22.62 -44.35
N SER A 226 -2.61 22.50 -45.34
CA SER A 226 -2.78 21.52 -46.44
C SER A 226 -2.01 20.20 -46.27
N HIS A 227 -1.20 20.02 -45.23
CA HIS A 227 -0.47 18.78 -44.99
C HIS A 227 -0.32 18.46 -43.50
N MET A 228 -1.36 17.93 -42.86
CA MET A 228 -1.20 17.14 -41.64
C MET A 228 -1.91 15.80 -41.79
N SER A 229 -1.16 14.75 -41.50
CA SER A 229 -1.50 13.35 -41.67
C SER A 229 -2.82 12.97 -40.98
N THR A 230 -3.68 12.29 -41.74
CA THR A 230 -4.90 11.59 -41.31
C THR A 230 -4.58 10.40 -40.41
N ALA A 231 -4.04 10.64 -39.22
CA ALA A 231 -4.02 9.63 -38.15
C ALA A 231 -5.33 9.76 -37.36
N SER A 232 -6.31 8.94 -37.71
CA SER A 232 -7.63 8.94 -37.08
C SER A 232 -7.53 8.45 -35.63
N ASN A 233 -7.93 9.27 -34.67
CA ASN A 233 -8.09 8.88 -33.25
C ASN A 233 -9.23 7.88 -32.99
N SER A 234 -9.71 7.19 -34.04
CA SER A 234 -10.67 6.10 -33.96
C SER A 234 -10.21 4.97 -33.03
N TYR A 235 -8.89 4.81 -32.85
CA TYR A 235 -8.31 3.78 -32.00
C TYR A 235 -8.68 3.96 -30.51
N LEU A 236 -8.53 5.17 -29.95
CA LEU A 236 -8.79 5.41 -28.52
C LEU A 236 -10.25 5.09 -28.15
N SER A 237 -11.21 5.61 -28.91
CA SER A 237 -12.63 5.38 -28.60
C SER A 237 -13.06 3.94 -28.85
N PHE A 238 -12.44 3.23 -29.81
CA PHE A 238 -12.66 1.80 -30.01
C PHE A 238 -12.13 0.99 -28.83
N VAL A 239 -10.93 1.31 -28.33
CA VAL A 239 -10.35 0.69 -27.13
C VAL A 239 -11.25 0.92 -25.92
N VAL A 240 -11.66 2.16 -25.68
CA VAL A 240 -12.53 2.51 -24.53
C VAL A 240 -13.88 1.81 -24.61
N ALA A 241 -14.52 1.76 -25.79
CA ALA A 241 -15.79 1.05 -25.97
C ALA A 241 -15.65 -0.46 -25.74
N THR A 242 -14.56 -1.05 -26.23
CA THR A 242 -14.29 -2.50 -26.08
C THR A 242 -14.02 -2.87 -24.63
N ILE A 243 -13.20 -2.07 -23.92
CA ILE A 243 -12.94 -2.26 -22.49
C ILE A 243 -14.22 -2.16 -21.68
N THR A 244 -15.07 -1.16 -21.96
CA THR A 244 -16.34 -0.97 -21.25
C THR A 244 -17.29 -2.15 -21.45
N LEU A 245 -17.36 -2.71 -22.67
CA LEU A 245 -18.15 -3.90 -22.97
C LEU A 245 -17.62 -5.14 -22.22
N LEU A 246 -16.31 -5.36 -22.24
CA LEU A 246 -15.67 -6.50 -21.56
C LEU A 246 -15.86 -6.45 -20.05
N LEU A 247 -15.66 -5.27 -19.44
CA LEU A 247 -15.88 -5.07 -18.00
C LEU A 247 -17.34 -5.34 -17.62
N SER A 248 -18.29 -4.93 -18.46
CA SER A 248 -19.73 -5.19 -18.25
C SER A 248 -20.05 -6.70 -18.28
N ILE A 249 -19.47 -7.45 -19.23
CA ILE A 249 -19.65 -8.90 -19.35
C ILE A 249 -19.02 -9.64 -18.17
N LEU A 250 -17.80 -9.26 -17.79
CA LEU A 250 -17.07 -9.90 -16.68
C LEU A 250 -17.80 -9.70 -15.36
N ALA A 251 -18.20 -8.47 -15.05
CA ALA A 251 -18.96 -8.16 -13.85
C ALA A 251 -20.28 -8.94 -13.81
N SER A 252 -20.97 -9.10 -14.95
CA SER A 252 -22.22 -9.86 -15.04
C SER A 252 -22.02 -11.34 -14.73
N ASN A 253 -20.92 -11.94 -15.21
CA ASN A 253 -20.60 -13.34 -14.93
C ASN A 253 -20.28 -13.57 -13.46
N ILE A 254 -19.48 -12.69 -12.85
CA ILE A 254 -19.10 -12.79 -11.44
C ILE A 254 -20.35 -12.76 -10.55
N ALA A 255 -21.28 -11.83 -10.77
CA ALA A 255 -22.50 -11.75 -9.97
C ALA A 255 -23.44 -12.96 -10.18
N SER A 256 -23.57 -13.45 -11.42
CA SER A 256 -24.36 -14.64 -11.72
C SER A 256 -23.82 -15.87 -10.97
N GLN A 257 -22.51 -16.06 -10.97
CA GLN A 257 -21.85 -17.19 -10.31
C GLN A 257 -21.98 -17.12 -8.78
N LEU A 258 -21.90 -15.92 -8.20
CA LEU A 258 -22.12 -15.71 -6.77
C LEU A 258 -23.55 -16.12 -6.36
N ARG A 259 -24.56 -15.76 -7.16
CA ARG A 259 -25.96 -16.16 -6.89
C ARG A 259 -26.16 -17.67 -7.02
N TYR A 260 -25.54 -18.31 -8.00
CA TYR A 260 -25.62 -19.76 -8.19
C TYR A 260 -25.07 -20.55 -6.98
N ARG A 261 -23.91 -20.14 -6.44
CA ARG A 261 -23.32 -20.78 -5.26
C ARG A 261 -24.23 -20.70 -4.03
N GLN A 262 -24.91 -19.58 -3.85
CA GLN A 262 -25.84 -19.41 -2.74
C GLN A 262 -27.00 -20.42 -2.79
N LEU A 263 -27.61 -20.60 -3.97
CA LEU A 263 -28.74 -21.53 -4.14
C LEU A 263 -28.34 -22.99 -3.87
N LEU A 264 -27.11 -23.38 -4.20
CA LEU A 264 -26.60 -24.72 -3.89
C LEU A 264 -26.46 -24.98 -2.39
N LEU A 265 -25.96 -23.99 -1.64
CA LEU A 265 -25.81 -24.11 -0.18
C LEU A 265 -27.16 -24.24 0.53
N GLU A 266 -28.15 -23.47 0.09
CA GLU A 266 -29.52 -23.55 0.62
C GLU A 266 -30.14 -24.94 0.41
N LYS A 267 -29.91 -25.56 -0.76
CA LYS A 267 -30.38 -26.92 -1.05
C LYS A 267 -29.75 -27.97 -0.13
N THR A 268 -28.43 -27.99 -0.01
CA THR A 268 -27.71 -29.00 0.79
C THR A 268 -28.09 -28.93 2.27
N ALA A 269 -28.26 -27.72 2.80
CA ALA A 269 -28.69 -27.52 4.19
C ALA A 269 -30.10 -28.11 4.45
N SER A 270 -31.01 -28.01 3.48
CA SER A 270 -32.37 -28.56 3.61
C SER A 270 -32.40 -30.09 3.66
N GLU A 271 -31.57 -30.76 2.85
CA GLU A 271 -31.51 -32.24 2.80
C GLU A 271 -30.99 -32.82 4.13
N VAL A 272 -29.91 -32.26 4.68
CA VAL A 272 -29.35 -32.70 5.97
C VAL A 272 -30.39 -32.53 7.09
N ARG A 273 -31.10 -31.40 7.09
CA ARG A 273 -32.12 -31.08 8.11
C ARG A 273 -33.24 -32.13 8.14
N LEU A 274 -33.74 -32.57 6.99
CA LEU A 274 -34.82 -33.55 6.91
C LEU A 274 -34.39 -34.91 7.49
N LYS A 275 -33.21 -35.40 7.09
CA LYS A 275 -32.65 -36.67 7.59
C LYS A 275 -32.44 -36.65 9.11
N THR A 276 -31.85 -35.58 9.63
CA THR A 276 -31.65 -35.41 11.08
C THR A 276 -32.98 -35.33 11.83
N THR A 277 -34.02 -34.76 11.23
CA THR A 277 -35.36 -34.69 11.85
C THR A 277 -35.98 -36.08 12.00
N LEU A 278 -35.84 -36.96 11.00
CA LEU A 278 -36.35 -38.34 11.05
C LEU A 278 -35.59 -39.22 12.06
N ASP A 279 -34.26 -39.06 12.14
CA ASP A 279 -33.40 -39.82 13.06
C ASP A 279 -33.52 -39.39 14.53
N THR A 280 -33.90 -38.14 14.79
CA THR A 280 -34.08 -37.58 16.15
C THR A 280 -35.53 -37.65 16.65
N ALA A 281 -36.47 -38.12 15.83
CA ALA A 281 -37.85 -38.32 16.23
C ALA A 281 -37.91 -39.24 17.46
N VAL A 282 -38.69 -38.85 18.47
CA VAL A 282 -38.86 -39.60 19.72
C VAL A 282 -39.77 -40.82 19.52
N ASP A 283 -40.77 -40.68 18.64
CA ASP A 283 -41.64 -41.77 18.25
C ASP A 283 -40.96 -42.69 17.23
N GLY A 284 -41.26 -43.98 17.33
CA GLY A 284 -40.87 -44.96 16.34
C GLY A 284 -41.61 -44.70 15.03
N ILE A 285 -40.87 -44.41 13.97
CA ILE A 285 -41.38 -44.22 12.62
C ILE A 285 -41.04 -45.46 11.80
N ILE A 286 -42.06 -46.09 11.26
CA ILE A 286 -41.94 -47.30 10.45
C ILE A 286 -42.68 -47.08 9.15
N THR A 287 -41.95 -47.16 8.03
CA THR A 287 -42.53 -47.09 6.68
C THR A 287 -42.76 -48.51 6.18
N ILE A 288 -43.96 -48.82 5.69
CA ILE A 288 -44.33 -50.12 5.14
C ILE A 288 -44.93 -49.96 3.73
N ASP A 289 -44.80 -51.00 2.91
CA ASP A 289 -45.42 -51.06 1.58
C ASP A 289 -46.89 -51.54 1.65
N SER A 290 -47.54 -51.59 0.48
CA SER A 290 -48.93 -52.05 0.33
C SER A 290 -49.16 -53.52 0.70
N HIS A 291 -48.09 -54.31 0.90
CA HIS A 291 -48.15 -55.71 1.33
C HIS A 291 -47.89 -55.87 2.84
N GLY A 292 -47.67 -54.77 3.57
CA GLY A 292 -47.39 -54.78 5.01
C GLY A 292 -45.94 -55.13 5.36
N ILE A 293 -45.03 -54.99 4.40
CA ILE A 293 -43.59 -55.25 4.59
C ILE A 293 -42.88 -53.96 4.97
N ILE A 294 -42.02 -54.02 6.00
CA ILE A 294 -41.26 -52.88 6.48
C ILE A 294 -40.17 -52.47 5.48
N LYS A 295 -40.18 -51.21 5.04
CA LYS A 295 -39.19 -50.60 4.14
C LYS A 295 -38.19 -49.72 4.87
N GLU A 296 -38.66 -48.93 5.84
CA GLU A 296 -37.81 -48.05 6.64
C GLU A 296 -38.19 -48.20 8.12
N PHE A 297 -37.19 -48.10 8.98
CA PHE A 297 -37.36 -48.31 10.41
C PHE A 297 -36.40 -47.41 11.18
N ASN A 298 -36.91 -46.29 11.71
CA ASN A 298 -36.05 -45.28 12.32
C ASN A 298 -35.41 -45.77 13.64
N LYS A 299 -34.43 -45.00 14.12
CA LYS A 299 -33.66 -45.34 15.33
C LYS A 299 -34.53 -45.42 16.59
N ALA A 300 -35.59 -44.62 16.69
CA ALA A 300 -36.53 -44.68 17.80
C ALA A 300 -37.36 -45.96 17.79
N ALA A 301 -37.82 -46.42 16.63
CA ALA A 301 -38.52 -47.70 16.49
C ALA A 301 -37.62 -48.87 16.93
N SER A 302 -36.31 -48.78 16.63
CA SER A 302 -35.32 -49.76 17.10
C SER A 302 -35.17 -49.78 18.62
N SER A 303 -35.23 -48.61 19.25
CA SER A 303 -35.10 -48.47 20.71
C SER A 303 -36.37 -48.94 21.43
N ILE A 304 -37.55 -48.64 20.88
CA ILE A 304 -38.86 -48.97 21.47
C ILE A 304 -39.13 -50.48 21.39
N PHE A 305 -38.89 -51.09 20.23
CA PHE A 305 -39.20 -52.51 20.02
C PHE A 305 -38.02 -53.46 20.29
N GLY A 306 -36.79 -52.94 20.42
CA GLY A 306 -35.59 -53.73 20.66
C GLY A 306 -35.07 -54.50 19.44
N TRP A 307 -35.57 -54.19 18.24
CA TRP A 307 -35.11 -54.74 16.96
C TRP A 307 -34.09 -53.81 16.31
N GLN A 308 -33.10 -54.37 15.62
CA GLN A 308 -32.19 -53.58 14.79
C GLN A 308 -32.78 -53.40 13.39
N GLU A 309 -32.64 -52.21 12.81
CA GLU A 309 -33.14 -51.85 11.47
C GLU A 309 -32.79 -52.91 10.41
N LYS A 310 -31.53 -53.34 10.36
CA LYS A 310 -31.05 -54.38 9.42
C LYS A 310 -31.74 -55.75 9.54
N ASP A 311 -32.29 -56.07 10.70
CA ASP A 311 -32.85 -57.39 11.01
C ASP A 311 -34.39 -57.40 10.85
N ILE A 312 -35.01 -56.22 10.84
CA ILE A 312 -36.47 -56.02 10.76
C ILE A 312 -36.93 -55.45 9.40
N ILE A 313 -36.05 -54.80 8.65
CA ILE A 313 -36.33 -54.39 7.26
C ILE A 313 -36.66 -55.64 6.42
N ASN A 314 -37.66 -55.50 5.55
CA ASN A 314 -38.26 -56.56 4.73
C ASN A 314 -38.98 -57.68 5.52
N GLN A 315 -39.20 -57.51 6.82
CA GLN A 315 -40.06 -58.41 7.61
C GLN A 315 -41.52 -57.92 7.62
N PRO A 316 -42.49 -58.80 7.89
CA PRO A 316 -43.89 -58.41 8.09
C PRO A 316 -44.06 -57.54 9.35
N PHE A 317 -44.81 -56.45 9.22
CA PHE A 317 -45.12 -55.51 10.31
C PHE A 317 -45.81 -56.19 11.51
N ASP A 318 -46.52 -57.28 11.26
CA ASP A 318 -47.30 -58.07 12.23
C ASP A 318 -46.49 -58.63 13.40
N ARG A 319 -45.18 -58.78 13.21
CA ARG A 319 -44.25 -59.35 14.19
C ARG A 319 -44.13 -58.48 15.46
N LEU A 320 -44.53 -57.21 15.39
CA LEU A 320 -44.41 -56.23 16.47
C LEU A 320 -45.63 -56.21 17.41
N PHE A 321 -46.68 -56.99 17.14
CA PHE A 321 -47.96 -56.92 17.86
C PHE A 321 -48.49 -58.30 18.31
N LEU A 322 -49.33 -58.30 19.35
CA LEU A 322 -50.05 -59.49 19.80
C LEU A 322 -51.05 -59.97 18.74
N LYS A 323 -51.24 -61.29 18.61
CA LYS A 323 -52.13 -61.92 17.58
C LYS A 323 -53.51 -61.26 17.42
N LYS A 324 -54.12 -60.80 18.53
CA LYS A 324 -55.42 -60.11 18.52
C LYS A 324 -55.40 -58.82 17.69
N HIS A 325 -54.30 -58.08 17.70
CA HIS A 325 -54.13 -56.82 16.96
C HIS A 325 -53.60 -57.04 15.53
N THR A 326 -52.93 -58.17 15.28
CA THR A 326 -52.48 -58.61 13.96
C THR A 326 -53.64 -58.92 13.00
N GLU A 327 -54.68 -59.60 13.48
CA GLU A 327 -55.85 -59.95 12.67
C GLU A 327 -56.64 -58.70 12.21
N GLU A 328 -56.75 -57.69 13.08
CA GLU A 328 -57.37 -56.39 12.76
C GLU A 328 -56.56 -55.62 11.70
N PHE A 329 -55.23 -55.69 11.75
CA PHE A 329 -54.33 -55.02 10.82
C PHE A 329 -54.27 -55.68 9.44
N HIS A 330 -54.26 -57.02 9.38
CA HIS A 330 -54.35 -57.75 8.11
C HIS A 330 -55.68 -57.52 7.38
N ALA A 331 -56.79 -57.49 8.11
CA ALA A 331 -58.10 -57.18 7.53
C ALA A 331 -58.11 -55.77 6.91
N PHE A 332 -57.42 -54.81 7.54
CA PHE A 332 -57.26 -53.46 7.02
C PHE A 332 -56.46 -53.39 5.71
N LEU A 333 -55.28 -54.03 5.65
CA LEU A 333 -54.47 -54.06 4.41
C LEU A 333 -55.15 -54.83 3.28
N GLY A 334 -55.95 -55.87 3.60
CA GLY A 334 -56.75 -56.62 2.64
C GLY A 334 -57.84 -55.77 1.97
N ILE A 335 -58.61 -55.01 2.76
CA ILE A 335 -59.64 -54.09 2.25
C ILE A 335 -59.02 -53.02 1.36
N PHE A 336 -57.85 -52.48 1.72
CA PHE A 336 -57.14 -51.48 0.90
C PHE A 336 -56.73 -52.04 -0.46
N ARG A 337 -56.19 -53.26 -0.52
CA ARG A 337 -55.78 -53.89 -1.78
C ARG A 337 -56.96 -54.18 -2.71
N ASP A 338 -58.11 -54.50 -2.14
CA ASP A 338 -59.31 -54.88 -2.90
C ASP A 338 -60.16 -53.67 -3.35
N THR A 339 -60.10 -52.53 -2.64
CA THR A 339 -60.99 -51.37 -2.87
C THR A 339 -60.30 -50.04 -3.14
N GLY A 340 -59.00 -49.90 -2.82
CA GLY A 340 -58.24 -48.65 -2.93
C GLY A 340 -58.61 -47.56 -1.89
N GLU A 341 -59.62 -47.80 -1.05
CA GLU A 341 -60.09 -46.90 -0.01
C GLU A 341 -59.54 -47.28 1.38
N THR A 342 -59.24 -46.28 2.21
CA THR A 342 -58.82 -46.48 3.60
C THR A 342 -59.72 -45.69 4.56
N ASN A 343 -60.25 -46.36 5.59
CA ASN A 343 -61.14 -45.75 6.60
C ASN A 343 -60.43 -45.51 7.96
N ILE A 344 -59.10 -45.58 8.02
CA ILE A 344 -58.30 -45.47 9.25
C ILE A 344 -57.20 -44.41 9.10
N SER A 345 -57.46 -43.33 8.37
CA SER A 345 -56.53 -42.20 8.38
C SER A 345 -56.64 -41.47 9.72
N GLY A 346 -55.70 -41.73 10.64
CA GLY A 346 -55.47 -40.88 11.82
C GLY A 346 -56.13 -41.27 13.16
N THR A 347 -56.73 -42.45 13.34
CA THR A 347 -57.18 -42.86 14.69
C THR A 347 -56.01 -43.41 15.50
N GLU A 348 -55.49 -42.59 16.42
CA GLU A 348 -54.55 -43.04 17.46
C GLU A 348 -55.20 -44.14 18.31
N ARG A 349 -54.45 -45.21 18.58
CA ARG A 349 -54.90 -46.30 19.46
C ARG A 349 -53.83 -46.63 20.49
N GLU A 350 -54.24 -46.75 21.74
CA GLU A 350 -53.41 -47.31 22.81
C GLU A 350 -53.58 -48.83 22.82
N ILE A 351 -52.54 -49.56 22.44
CA ILE A 351 -52.51 -51.03 22.37
C ILE A 351 -51.26 -51.57 23.07
N CYS A 352 -51.21 -52.86 23.35
CA CYS A 352 -49.98 -53.47 23.84
C CYS A 352 -49.15 -54.01 22.66
N ALA A 353 -47.87 -53.63 22.60
CA ALA A 353 -46.90 -54.15 21.64
C ALA A 353 -46.06 -55.28 22.24
N LEU A 354 -45.33 -55.99 21.37
CA LEU A 354 -44.33 -56.98 21.74
C LEU A 354 -42.94 -56.45 21.41
N ASN A 355 -42.02 -56.54 22.38
CA ASN A 355 -40.61 -56.31 22.10
C ASN A 355 -39.94 -57.57 21.51
N ASN A 356 -38.67 -57.47 21.12
CA ASN A 356 -37.87 -58.59 20.61
C ASN A 356 -37.80 -59.81 21.57
N ASP A 357 -37.90 -59.57 22.89
CA ASP A 357 -37.90 -60.62 23.93
C ASP A 357 -39.29 -61.23 24.22
N GLY A 358 -40.34 -60.72 23.56
CA GLY A 358 -41.74 -61.18 23.73
C GLY A 358 -42.46 -60.59 24.95
N GLN A 359 -41.91 -59.58 25.61
CA GLN A 359 -42.55 -58.86 26.72
C GLN A 359 -43.54 -57.82 26.18
N THR A 360 -44.67 -57.68 26.87
CA THR A 360 -45.73 -56.74 26.51
C THR A 360 -45.60 -55.41 27.24
N PHE A 361 -45.76 -54.31 26.53
CA PHE A 361 -45.74 -52.95 27.07
C PHE A 361 -46.76 -52.06 26.34
N PRO A 362 -47.32 -51.03 27.01
CA PRO A 362 -48.36 -50.20 26.42
C PRO A 362 -47.74 -49.18 25.44
N ILE A 363 -48.21 -49.22 24.19
CA ILE A 363 -47.84 -48.27 23.15
C ILE A 363 -49.05 -47.53 22.60
N ARG A 364 -48.81 -46.34 22.04
CA ARG A 364 -49.76 -45.59 21.22
C ARG A 364 -49.31 -45.65 19.77
N ILE A 365 -50.18 -46.05 18.84
CA ILE A 365 -49.87 -46.16 17.40
C ILE A 365 -50.86 -45.35 16.55
N GLY A 366 -50.33 -44.67 15.52
CA GLY A 366 -51.09 -44.01 14.46
C GLY A 366 -50.49 -44.28 13.08
N VAL A 367 -51.31 -44.48 12.04
CA VAL A 367 -50.84 -44.83 10.68
C VAL A 367 -51.35 -43.80 9.67
N GLY A 368 -50.46 -43.29 8.82
CA GLY A 368 -50.73 -42.37 7.72
C GLY A 368 -50.38 -42.96 6.36
N ARG A 369 -50.99 -42.44 5.30
CA ARG A 369 -50.77 -42.85 3.91
C ARG A 369 -49.98 -41.79 3.15
N VAL A 370 -49.04 -42.22 2.31
CA VAL A 370 -48.26 -41.35 1.40
C VAL A 370 -48.31 -41.92 -0.01
N ASP A 371 -48.90 -41.17 -0.93
CA ASP A 371 -48.92 -41.52 -2.36
C ASP A 371 -47.78 -40.79 -3.08
N ILE A 372 -46.84 -41.55 -3.66
CA ILE A 372 -45.73 -41.01 -4.45
C ILE A 372 -46.12 -41.09 -5.93
N ILE A 373 -46.11 -39.95 -6.63
CA ILE A 373 -46.52 -39.86 -8.05
C ILE A 373 -45.54 -40.65 -8.92
N GLY A 374 -45.98 -41.80 -9.44
CA GLY A 374 -45.20 -42.67 -10.33
C GLY A 374 -44.52 -43.87 -9.65
N ASP A 375 -44.73 -44.08 -8.36
CA ASP A 375 -44.15 -45.18 -7.56
C ASP A 375 -45.23 -45.89 -6.71
N GLU A 376 -44.87 -46.95 -5.95
CA GLU A 376 -45.80 -47.69 -5.09
C GLU A 376 -46.31 -46.84 -3.88
N THR A 377 -47.58 -47.03 -3.48
CA THR A 377 -48.16 -46.38 -2.28
C THR A 377 -47.51 -46.91 -1.00
N LEU A 378 -47.10 -45.99 -0.12
CA LEU A 378 -46.47 -46.30 1.17
C LEU A 378 -47.36 -45.91 2.35
N PHE A 379 -47.21 -46.63 3.47
CA PHE A 379 -47.84 -46.30 4.74
C PHE A 379 -46.76 -46.01 5.79
N VAL A 380 -47.00 -45.00 6.62
CA VAL A 380 -46.06 -44.57 7.67
C VAL A 380 -46.76 -44.69 9.02
N ALA A 381 -46.20 -45.50 9.93
CA ALA A 381 -46.68 -45.69 11.29
C ALA A 381 -45.83 -44.89 12.29
N PHE A 382 -46.50 -44.23 13.24
CA PHE A 382 -45.91 -43.50 14.37
C PHE A 382 -46.26 -44.21 15.67
N ILE A 383 -45.26 -44.46 16.53
CA ILE A 383 -45.39 -45.32 17.71
C ILE A 383 -44.73 -44.69 18.94
N SER A 384 -45.46 -44.58 20.06
CA SER A 384 -44.98 -44.03 21.34
C SER A 384 -45.14 -45.03 22.50
N ASP A 385 -44.17 -45.14 23.43
CA ASP A 385 -44.32 -45.88 24.71
C ASP A 385 -44.91 -44.97 25.80
N ILE A 386 -45.95 -45.41 26.52
CA ILE A 386 -46.69 -44.60 27.51
C ILE A 386 -46.48 -45.02 28.98
N SER A 387 -45.45 -45.81 29.27
CA SER A 387 -45.22 -46.39 30.60
C SER A 387 -44.92 -45.38 31.72
N THR A 388 -44.19 -44.30 31.44
CA THR A 388 -43.71 -43.30 32.43
C THR A 388 -44.79 -42.33 32.91
N ARG A 389 -45.75 -41.98 32.04
CA ARG A 389 -46.81 -41.01 32.31
C ARG A 389 -47.64 -41.37 33.54
N LYS A 390 -47.85 -42.67 33.79
CA LYS A 390 -48.65 -43.16 34.93
C LYS A 390 -48.01 -42.96 36.31
N ALA A 391 -46.71 -42.64 36.41
CA ALA A 391 -46.01 -42.51 37.70
C ALA A 391 -45.86 -41.07 38.23
N MET A 392 -46.06 -40.05 37.39
CA MET A 392 -45.75 -38.64 37.71
C MET A 392 -46.83 -37.92 38.54
N GLU A 393 -48.09 -38.33 38.47
CA GLU A 393 -49.24 -37.68 39.15
C GLU A 393 -49.10 -37.64 40.69
N GLU A 394 -48.40 -38.60 41.29
CA GLU A 394 -48.31 -38.74 42.75
C GLU A 394 -47.37 -37.71 43.42
N THR A 395 -46.48 -37.07 42.65
CA THR A 395 -45.37 -36.25 43.18
C THR A 395 -45.73 -34.79 43.45
N ILE A 396 -46.74 -34.24 42.76
CA ILE A 396 -47.02 -32.79 42.68
C ILE A 396 -47.52 -32.17 44.01
N ARG A 397 -48.23 -32.93 44.86
CA ARG A 397 -48.93 -32.41 46.06
C ARG A 397 -48.02 -31.89 47.19
N LYS A 398 -46.72 -32.22 47.17
CA LYS A 398 -45.79 -31.95 48.28
C LYS A 398 -45.00 -30.64 48.13
N SER A 399 -44.95 -30.04 46.93
CA SER A 399 -44.09 -28.88 46.62
C SER A 399 -44.67 -27.51 47.03
N GLU A 400 -46.00 -27.38 47.11
CA GLU A 400 -46.71 -26.08 47.21
C GLU A 400 -46.40 -25.26 48.49
N LYS A 401 -46.28 -25.90 49.66
CA LYS A 401 -46.01 -25.22 50.96
C LYS A 401 -44.63 -24.57 51.04
N GLN A 402 -43.67 -25.02 50.23
CA GLN A 402 -42.27 -24.58 50.32
C GLN A 402 -42.05 -23.22 49.64
N PHE A 403 -42.87 -22.85 48.67
CA PHE A 403 -42.66 -21.65 47.84
C PHE A 403 -42.99 -20.31 48.54
N SER A 404 -43.99 -20.24 49.43
CA SER A 404 -44.47 -18.97 50.03
C SER A 404 -43.46 -18.22 50.91
N SER A 405 -42.53 -18.93 51.58
CA SER A 405 -41.55 -18.29 52.48
C SER A 405 -40.38 -17.61 51.76
N LEU A 406 -40.08 -17.99 50.51
CA LEU A 406 -38.89 -17.50 49.79
C LEU A 406 -39.09 -16.09 49.21
N ILE A 407 -40.33 -15.71 48.94
CA ILE A 407 -40.65 -14.48 48.20
C ILE A 407 -40.39 -13.19 49.01
N LYS A 408 -40.44 -13.21 50.35
CA LYS A 408 -40.33 -12.00 51.20
C LYS A 408 -38.93 -11.38 51.33
N ASN A 409 -37.85 -12.07 50.94
CA ASN A 409 -36.46 -11.63 51.17
C ASN A 409 -35.74 -11.18 49.88
N ILE A 410 -36.45 -11.04 48.77
CA ILE A 410 -35.87 -10.71 47.47
C ILE A 410 -35.65 -9.19 47.39
N PRO A 411 -34.45 -8.68 47.05
CA PRO A 411 -34.20 -7.25 46.85
C PRO A 411 -34.97 -6.74 45.62
N GLY A 412 -35.72 -5.65 45.78
CA GLY A 412 -36.60 -5.10 44.73
C GLY A 412 -38.03 -5.63 44.81
N ALA A 413 -38.90 -5.14 43.92
CA ALA A 413 -40.32 -5.46 43.93
C ALA A 413 -40.60 -6.75 43.15
N SER A 414 -41.09 -7.80 43.84
CA SER A 414 -41.48 -9.07 43.20
C SER A 414 -42.91 -8.97 42.70
N PHE A 415 -43.19 -9.41 41.49
CA PHE A 415 -44.53 -9.32 40.92
C PHE A 415 -44.87 -10.56 40.08
N ARG A 416 -46.16 -10.86 39.99
CA ARG A 416 -46.81 -11.74 39.02
C ARG A 416 -47.88 -10.92 38.31
N CYS A 417 -47.85 -10.78 37.00
CA CYS A 417 -48.92 -10.10 36.27
C CYS A 417 -49.39 -10.91 35.06
N LEU A 418 -50.67 -10.78 34.71
CA LEU A 418 -51.21 -11.33 33.47
C LEU A 418 -50.57 -10.62 32.28
N MET A 419 -50.36 -11.34 31.20
CA MET A 419 -49.89 -10.77 29.95
C MET A 419 -51.07 -10.26 29.09
N ASP A 420 -51.95 -9.47 29.70
CA ASP A 420 -53.06 -8.80 29.01
C ASP A 420 -52.63 -7.40 28.51
N GLU A 421 -53.53 -6.67 27.84
CA GLU A 421 -53.21 -5.35 27.27
C GLU A 421 -52.81 -4.30 28.34
N HIS A 422 -53.04 -4.60 29.62
CA HIS A 422 -52.78 -3.71 30.73
C HIS A 422 -51.65 -4.19 31.67
N TRP A 423 -51.17 -5.42 31.50
CA TRP A 423 -50.29 -6.13 32.43
C TRP A 423 -50.84 -6.15 33.85
N THR A 424 -52.07 -6.66 33.98
CA THR A 424 -52.82 -6.68 35.25
C THR A 424 -52.08 -7.49 36.31
N ALA A 425 -51.78 -6.87 37.46
CA ALA A 425 -51.09 -7.52 38.55
C ALA A 425 -51.96 -8.61 39.23
N LEU A 426 -51.49 -9.86 39.21
CA LEU A 426 -52.04 -10.97 40.01
C LEU A 426 -51.41 -11.02 41.40
N PHE A 427 -50.16 -10.57 41.51
CA PHE A 427 -49.41 -10.45 42.74
C PHE A 427 -48.35 -9.35 42.59
N VAL A 428 -48.18 -8.53 43.62
CA VAL A 428 -47.10 -7.55 43.77
C VAL A 428 -46.70 -7.52 45.22
N SER A 429 -45.39 -7.54 45.48
CA SER A 429 -44.82 -7.41 46.82
C SER A 429 -44.79 -5.94 47.27
N ASP A 430 -44.75 -5.73 48.59
CA ASP A 430 -44.79 -4.38 49.20
C ASP A 430 -43.60 -3.48 48.80
N ALA A 431 -42.51 -4.06 48.30
CA ALA A 431 -41.29 -3.34 47.92
C ALA A 431 -41.45 -2.44 46.68
N ILE A 432 -42.60 -2.48 45.98
CA ILE A 432 -42.90 -1.58 44.85
C ILE A 432 -42.99 -0.10 45.27
N TYR A 433 -43.32 0.17 46.54
CA TYR A 433 -43.39 1.53 47.08
C TYR A 433 -42.02 2.22 47.07
N ASP A 434 -40.97 1.50 47.45
CA ASP A 434 -39.61 2.07 47.52
C ASP A 434 -39.00 2.32 46.13
N VAL A 435 -39.44 1.57 45.11
CA VAL A 435 -38.94 1.67 43.73
C VAL A 435 -39.66 2.76 42.92
N ALA A 436 -40.98 2.94 43.12
CA ALA A 436 -41.78 3.81 42.24
C ALA A 436 -42.82 4.70 42.96
N GLY A 437 -42.98 4.59 44.29
CA GLY A 437 -43.89 5.41 45.10
C GLY A 437 -45.37 4.96 45.12
N TRP A 438 -45.70 3.78 44.57
CA TRP A 438 -47.06 3.24 44.47
C TRP A 438 -47.37 2.17 45.55
N MET A 439 -48.63 2.03 45.99
CA MET A 439 -49.02 0.96 46.93
C MET A 439 -49.53 -0.30 46.18
N PRO A 440 -49.31 -1.54 46.68
CA PRO A 440 -49.81 -2.76 46.01
C PRO A 440 -51.33 -2.79 45.81
N SER A 441 -52.11 -2.20 46.74
CA SER A 441 -53.57 -2.07 46.63
C SER A 441 -54.00 -1.30 45.38
N ASP A 442 -53.20 -0.32 44.95
CA ASP A 442 -53.51 0.51 43.78
C ASP A 442 -53.55 -0.34 42.48
N PHE A 443 -52.79 -1.46 42.46
CA PHE A 443 -52.75 -2.41 41.35
C PHE A 443 -53.89 -3.44 41.40
N TYR A 444 -54.31 -3.89 42.59
CA TYR A 444 -55.41 -4.85 42.74
C TYR A 444 -56.79 -4.22 42.54
N ASP A 445 -56.93 -2.93 42.84
CA ASP A 445 -58.18 -2.16 42.67
C ASP A 445 -58.35 -1.60 41.23
N ASN A 446 -57.48 -1.98 40.29
CA ASN A 446 -57.46 -1.51 38.88
C ASN A 446 -57.36 0.03 38.72
N THR A 447 -56.77 0.75 39.70
CA THR A 447 -56.55 2.20 39.58
C THR A 447 -55.33 2.57 38.74
N THR A 448 -54.36 1.67 38.65
CA THR A 448 -53.13 1.78 37.86
C THR A 448 -52.67 0.38 37.42
N SER A 449 -51.89 0.28 36.34
CA SER A 449 -51.37 -0.98 35.81
C SER A 449 -49.94 -0.84 35.30
N PHE A 450 -49.17 -1.94 35.23
CA PHE A 450 -47.74 -1.88 34.87
C PHE A 450 -47.48 -1.23 33.50
N SER A 451 -48.31 -1.54 32.50
CA SER A 451 -48.23 -0.94 31.16
C SER A 451 -48.40 0.58 31.14
N GLN A 452 -49.17 1.17 32.06
CA GLN A 452 -49.40 2.62 32.14
C GLN A 452 -48.22 3.37 32.77
N LEU A 453 -47.37 2.67 33.53
CA LEU A 453 -46.23 3.24 34.21
C LEU A 453 -44.96 3.22 33.35
N ILE A 454 -44.86 2.37 32.34
CA ILE A 454 -43.67 2.28 31.48
C ILE A 454 -43.63 3.46 30.49
N HIS A 455 -42.44 4.02 30.24
CA HIS A 455 -42.27 5.09 29.26
C HIS A 455 -42.73 4.63 27.86
N PRO A 456 -43.50 5.43 27.09
CA PRO A 456 -44.14 4.99 25.83
C PRO A 456 -43.19 4.44 24.75
N ASP A 457 -41.95 4.94 24.71
CA ASP A 457 -40.90 4.46 23.79
C ASP A 457 -40.34 3.09 24.19
N ASP A 458 -40.24 2.82 25.49
CA ASP A 458 -39.74 1.53 26.01
C ASP A 458 -40.86 0.50 26.04
N LEU A 459 -42.10 0.94 26.29
CA LEU A 459 -43.31 0.12 26.20
C LEU A 459 -43.47 -0.46 24.78
N LYS A 460 -43.17 0.31 23.72
CA LYS A 460 -43.15 -0.20 22.35
C LYS A 460 -42.05 -1.22 22.11
N PHE A 461 -40.89 -1.07 22.75
CA PHE A 461 -39.76 -2.00 22.64
C PHE A 461 -40.01 -3.29 23.43
N MET A 462 -40.74 -3.22 24.54
CA MET A 462 -41.18 -4.39 25.32
C MET A 462 -42.38 -5.12 24.71
N LEU A 463 -43.30 -4.37 24.10
CA LEU A 463 -44.44 -4.91 23.34
C LEU A 463 -44.05 -5.30 21.91
N ASP A 464 -42.81 -5.06 21.48
CA ASP A 464 -42.30 -5.49 20.19
C ASP A 464 -42.16 -7.03 20.20
N PRO A 465 -42.97 -7.76 19.43
CA PRO A 465 -42.95 -9.22 19.41
C PRO A 465 -41.61 -9.80 18.93
N GLU A 466 -40.75 -8.98 18.32
CA GLU A 466 -39.43 -9.44 17.88
C GLU A 466 -38.37 -9.44 18.99
N ASN A 467 -38.61 -8.77 20.12
CA ASN A 467 -37.64 -8.61 21.20
C ASN A 467 -37.50 -9.88 22.06
N GLU A 468 -36.25 -10.31 22.27
CA GLU A 468 -35.90 -11.62 22.86
C GLU A 468 -36.45 -11.84 24.28
N SER A 469 -36.77 -10.76 25.00
CA SER A 469 -37.36 -10.80 26.34
C SER A 469 -38.77 -11.41 26.38
N SER A 470 -39.54 -11.32 25.29
CA SER A 470 -40.86 -11.97 25.12
C SER A 470 -40.75 -13.44 24.73
N LYS A 471 -39.55 -13.82 24.25
CA LYS A 471 -39.23 -15.12 23.69
C LYS A 471 -38.46 -15.99 24.66
N ASN A 472 -37.71 -15.40 25.59
CA ASN A 472 -36.96 -16.12 26.61
C ASN A 472 -37.81 -16.35 27.85
N LYS A 473 -37.64 -17.52 28.46
CA LYS A 473 -38.34 -17.87 29.70
C LYS A 473 -37.98 -16.97 30.87
N THR A 474 -36.80 -16.35 30.85
CA THR A 474 -36.30 -15.36 31.80
C THR A 474 -35.70 -14.22 30.99
N TYR A 475 -36.22 -13.03 31.16
CA TYR A 475 -35.70 -11.81 30.60
C TYR A 475 -35.13 -10.93 31.69
N SER A 476 -34.20 -10.10 31.25
CA SER A 476 -33.56 -9.06 32.02
C SER A 476 -33.66 -7.82 31.14
N VAL A 477 -34.49 -6.86 31.54
CA VAL A 477 -34.78 -5.68 30.72
C VAL A 477 -34.59 -4.42 31.53
N GLU A 478 -33.88 -3.48 30.92
CA GLU A 478 -33.64 -2.16 31.46
C GLU A 478 -34.59 -1.18 30.76
N TYR A 479 -35.45 -0.51 31.50
CA TYR A 479 -36.45 0.41 30.95
C TYR A 479 -36.78 1.54 31.93
N ARG A 480 -37.47 2.58 31.45
CA ARG A 480 -37.88 3.72 32.27
C ARG A 480 -39.30 3.52 32.82
N LEU A 481 -39.41 3.50 34.15
CA LEU A 481 -40.66 3.40 34.88
C LEU A 481 -41.05 4.77 35.47
N LYS A 482 -42.34 5.12 35.41
CA LYS A 482 -42.87 6.42 35.85
C LYS A 482 -43.09 6.43 37.37
N HIS A 483 -42.43 7.36 38.03
CA HIS A 483 -42.61 7.64 39.45
C HIS A 483 -43.94 8.36 39.71
N LYS A 484 -44.50 8.19 40.92
CA LYS A 484 -45.77 8.85 41.32
C LYS A 484 -45.71 10.39 41.24
N ASP A 485 -44.52 10.97 41.43
CA ASP A 485 -44.29 12.42 41.35
C ASP A 485 -44.19 12.97 39.91
N GLY A 486 -44.11 12.10 38.89
CA GLY A 486 -44.18 12.47 37.47
C GLY A 486 -42.90 12.27 36.65
N ASP A 487 -41.74 12.10 37.29
CA ASP A 487 -40.45 11.82 36.63
C ASP A 487 -40.24 10.32 36.33
N TYR A 488 -39.24 9.98 35.51
CA TYR A 488 -38.92 8.59 35.12
C TYR A 488 -37.64 8.08 35.79
N VAL A 489 -37.66 6.83 36.25
CA VAL A 489 -36.55 6.13 36.90
C VAL A 489 -36.14 4.93 36.02
N TRP A 490 -34.85 4.69 35.85
CA TRP A 490 -34.37 3.50 35.13
C TRP A 490 -34.42 2.30 36.05
N VAL A 491 -35.13 1.25 35.61
CA VAL A 491 -35.28 0.02 36.35
C VAL A 491 -34.77 -1.17 35.54
N LEU A 492 -34.16 -2.12 36.24
CA LEU A 492 -33.83 -3.44 35.74
C LEU A 492 -34.88 -4.42 36.25
N GLU A 493 -35.59 -5.02 35.32
CA GLU A 493 -36.55 -6.06 35.63
C GLU A 493 -36.02 -7.41 35.18
N ASN A 494 -35.86 -8.31 36.15
CA ASN A 494 -35.54 -9.70 35.92
C ASN A 494 -36.83 -10.51 36.08
N GLY A 495 -37.49 -10.78 34.97
CA GLY A 495 -38.75 -11.52 34.94
C GLY A 495 -38.59 -12.84 34.23
N SER A 496 -39.15 -13.92 34.75
CA SER A 496 -39.53 -15.07 33.97
C SER A 496 -40.96 -14.94 33.50
N ILE A 497 -41.16 -14.93 32.19
CA ILE A 497 -42.50 -15.16 31.65
C ILE A 497 -42.81 -16.64 31.91
N ILE A 498 -43.63 -16.88 32.92
CA ILE A 498 -44.19 -18.19 33.20
C ILE A 498 -45.35 -18.33 32.25
N HIS A 499 -44.99 -18.90 31.12
CA HIS A 499 -45.98 -19.38 30.22
C HIS A 499 -46.67 -20.57 30.88
N ASN A 500 -47.96 -20.72 30.65
CA ASN A 500 -48.65 -21.96 30.95
C ASN A 500 -48.00 -23.11 30.15
N ASP A 501 -48.43 -24.36 30.34
CA ASP A 501 -47.91 -25.52 29.57
C ASP A 501 -48.07 -25.38 28.02
N ALA A 502 -48.63 -24.26 27.50
CA ALA A 502 -48.73 -23.89 26.07
C ALA A 502 -47.64 -22.95 25.55
N GLY A 503 -46.89 -22.28 26.44
CA GLY A 503 -46.07 -21.18 25.93
C GLY A 503 -46.90 -19.95 25.58
N GLU A 504 -48.20 -19.91 25.94
CA GLU A 504 -48.93 -18.65 26.06
C GLU A 504 -48.59 -18.07 27.43
N ALA A 505 -48.18 -16.80 27.46
CA ALA A 505 -47.72 -16.13 28.67
C ALA A 505 -48.87 -16.03 29.68
N GLU A 506 -48.91 -16.97 30.62
CA GLU A 506 -49.99 -17.09 31.61
C GLU A 506 -49.85 -15.97 32.63
N TRP A 507 -48.60 -15.77 33.07
CA TRP A 507 -48.23 -14.61 33.85
C TRP A 507 -46.72 -14.41 33.80
N ILE A 508 -46.32 -13.18 34.08
CA ILE A 508 -44.94 -12.77 34.18
C ILE A 508 -44.57 -12.73 35.65
N ASP A 509 -43.58 -13.52 36.07
CA ASP A 509 -43.02 -13.49 37.42
C ASP A 509 -41.69 -12.77 37.39
N GLY A 510 -41.51 -11.70 38.15
CA GLY A 510 -40.23 -11.00 38.10
C GLY A 510 -39.92 -10.16 39.31
N VAL A 511 -38.75 -9.53 39.25
CA VAL A 511 -38.23 -8.61 40.25
C VAL A 511 -37.80 -7.32 39.57
N ILE A 512 -38.27 -6.18 40.07
CA ILE A 512 -37.93 -4.84 39.58
C ILE A 512 -36.93 -4.18 40.53
N LEU A 513 -35.79 -3.72 40.00
CA LEU A 513 -34.68 -3.07 40.70
C LEU A 513 -34.43 -1.67 40.11
N ASP A 514 -34.11 -0.65 40.93
CA ASP A 514 -33.65 0.67 40.41
C ASP A 514 -32.17 0.61 39.99
N ILE A 515 -31.86 1.04 38.75
CA ILE A 515 -30.51 1.08 38.15
C ILE A 515 -30.10 2.46 37.60
N SER A 516 -30.81 3.52 37.97
CA SER A 516 -30.59 4.88 37.41
C SER A 516 -29.13 5.34 37.50
N GLN A 517 -28.49 5.09 38.63
CA GLN A 517 -27.09 5.47 38.86
C GLN A 517 -26.08 4.70 37.97
N ARG A 518 -26.42 3.46 37.57
CA ARG A 518 -25.53 2.60 36.76
C ARG A 518 -25.49 3.06 35.29
N ILE A 519 -26.64 3.39 34.72
CA ILE A 519 -26.79 3.77 33.30
C ILE A 519 -26.09 5.09 32.99
N GLU A 520 -26.11 6.04 33.92
CA GLU A 520 -25.46 7.34 33.76
C GLU A 520 -23.93 7.19 33.63
N MET A 521 -23.32 6.38 34.49
CA MET A 521 -21.88 6.08 34.44
C MET A 521 -21.44 5.34 33.16
N GLU A 522 -22.23 4.36 32.70
CA GLU A 522 -21.86 3.55 31.53
C GLU A 522 -21.86 4.37 30.24
N ASN A 523 -22.84 5.27 30.09
CA ASN A 523 -22.95 6.14 28.92
C ASN A 523 -21.83 7.17 28.84
N GLU A 524 -21.44 7.78 29.96
CA GLU A 524 -20.32 8.71 30.01
C GLU A 524 -19.01 8.03 29.56
N LEU A 525 -18.77 6.80 30.03
CA LEU A 525 -17.56 6.06 29.71
C LEU A 525 -17.52 5.64 28.23
N ARG A 526 -18.62 5.13 27.69
CA ARG A 526 -18.69 4.67 26.30
C ARG A 526 -18.47 5.81 25.30
N LEU A 527 -19.11 6.95 25.52
CA LEU A 527 -18.95 8.14 24.68
C LEU A 527 -17.53 8.69 24.72
N ALA A 528 -16.88 8.67 25.89
CA ALA A 528 -15.49 9.09 26.02
C ALA A 528 -14.54 8.17 25.23
N LYS A 529 -14.73 6.84 25.31
CA LYS A 529 -13.91 5.84 24.61
C LYS A 529 -14.03 5.95 23.09
N GLN A 530 -15.26 5.94 22.56
CA GLN A 530 -15.48 5.97 21.11
C GLN A 530 -14.94 7.25 20.48
N LYS A 531 -15.14 8.39 21.14
CA LYS A 531 -14.60 9.68 20.69
C LYS A 531 -13.07 9.70 20.67
N ALA A 532 -12.42 8.98 21.60
CA ALA A 532 -10.96 8.86 21.63
C ALA A 532 -10.43 7.98 20.48
N GLU A 533 -11.06 6.83 20.23
CA GLU A 533 -10.66 5.87 19.19
C GLU A 533 -10.84 6.45 17.78
N GLU A 534 -12.01 7.03 17.47
CA GLU A 534 -12.28 7.65 16.16
C GLU A 534 -11.32 8.81 15.88
N SER A 535 -10.99 9.60 16.91
CA SER A 535 -10.00 10.68 16.82
C SER A 535 -8.60 10.13 16.53
N ALA A 536 -8.19 9.02 17.15
CA ALA A 536 -6.87 8.43 16.95
C ALA A 536 -6.72 7.80 15.56
N GLU A 537 -7.74 7.09 15.08
CA GLU A 537 -7.72 6.44 13.77
C GLU A 537 -7.72 7.47 12.63
N SER A 538 -8.58 8.48 12.73
CA SER A 538 -8.66 9.57 11.75
C SER A 538 -7.33 10.34 11.67
N LYS A 539 -6.69 10.62 12.82
CA LYS A 539 -5.37 11.27 12.85
C LYS A 539 -4.29 10.44 12.15
N ALA A 540 -4.25 9.13 12.38
CA ALA A 540 -3.23 8.27 11.80
C ALA A 540 -3.40 8.05 10.29
N SER A 541 -4.64 7.84 9.83
CA SER A 541 -4.93 7.72 8.39
C SER A 541 -4.67 9.03 7.65
N PHE A 542 -5.02 10.16 8.27
CA PHE A 542 -4.69 11.48 7.74
C PHE A 542 -3.19 11.67 7.57
N LEU A 543 -2.37 11.31 8.57
CA LEU A 543 -0.91 11.43 8.49
C LEU A 543 -0.30 10.53 7.40
N ALA A 544 -0.80 9.29 7.25
CA ALA A 544 -0.34 8.37 6.20
C ALA A 544 -0.60 8.91 4.79
N ASN A 545 -1.82 9.39 4.53
CA ASN A 545 -2.21 9.94 3.23
C ASN A 545 -1.48 11.26 2.94
N MET A 546 -1.41 12.16 3.93
CA MET A 546 -0.63 13.40 3.81
C MET A 546 0.83 13.12 3.52
N SER A 547 1.41 12.05 4.06
CA SER A 547 2.80 11.74 3.73
C SER A 547 3.02 11.37 2.28
N HIS A 548 2.11 10.60 1.68
CA HIS A 548 2.21 10.28 0.25
C HIS A 548 1.97 11.51 -0.62
N GLU A 549 0.97 12.33 -0.28
CA GLU A 549 0.64 13.55 -1.04
C GLU A 549 1.69 14.65 -0.91
N ILE A 550 2.45 14.71 0.19
CA ILE A 550 3.59 15.63 0.34
C ILE A 550 4.83 15.05 -0.32
N ARG A 551 5.07 13.73 -0.26
CA ARG A 551 6.29 13.13 -0.82
C ARG A 551 6.42 13.35 -2.33
N THR A 552 5.32 13.19 -3.06
CA THR A 552 5.29 13.31 -4.53
C THR A 552 5.74 14.69 -5.04
N PRO A 553 5.15 15.82 -4.60
CA PRO A 553 5.61 17.15 -5.02
C PRO A 553 7.01 17.48 -4.47
N MET A 554 7.37 16.98 -3.29
CA MET A 554 8.69 17.22 -2.72
C MET A 554 9.82 16.53 -3.51
N ASN A 555 9.60 15.30 -3.97
CA ASN A 555 10.56 14.59 -4.83
C ASN A 555 10.73 15.31 -6.18
N ALA A 556 9.65 15.88 -6.73
CA ALA A 556 9.73 16.71 -7.93
C ALA A 556 10.51 18.01 -7.68
N ILE A 557 10.26 18.72 -6.57
CA ILE A 557 11.01 19.93 -6.19
C ILE A 557 12.49 19.62 -6.01
N ILE A 558 12.83 18.50 -5.35
CA ILE A 558 14.22 18.05 -5.17
C ILE A 558 14.83 17.76 -6.54
N GLY A 559 14.18 16.95 -7.37
CA GLY A 559 14.65 16.60 -8.71
C GLY A 559 14.92 17.82 -9.58
N PHE A 560 13.97 18.76 -9.69
CA PHE A 560 14.18 19.99 -10.45
C PHE A 560 15.22 20.92 -9.83
N SER A 561 15.28 21.00 -8.49
CA SER A 561 16.31 21.82 -7.82
C SER A 561 17.71 21.27 -8.01
N ASP A 562 17.87 19.94 -8.02
CA ASP A 562 19.16 19.27 -8.22
C ASP A 562 19.60 19.41 -9.69
N ILE A 563 18.68 19.25 -10.65
CA ILE A 563 18.92 19.53 -12.09
C ILE A 563 19.36 20.98 -12.31
N LEU A 564 18.70 21.94 -11.63
CA LEU A 564 19.04 23.37 -11.72
C LEU A 564 20.34 23.73 -10.98
N LEU A 565 20.76 22.94 -10.00
CA LEU A 565 22.05 23.12 -9.30
C LEU A 565 23.23 22.59 -10.12
N ASP A 566 22.98 21.59 -10.95
CA ASP A 566 23.94 20.95 -11.88
C ASP A 566 24.06 21.69 -13.23
N SER A 567 23.18 22.66 -13.51
CA SER A 567 23.27 23.54 -14.69
C SER A 567 24.01 24.87 -14.37
N ASP A 568 24.31 25.68 -15.40
CA ASP A 568 25.09 26.94 -15.35
C ASP A 568 24.37 28.10 -14.63
N VAL A 569 23.90 27.86 -13.41
CA VAL A 569 23.29 28.88 -12.55
C VAL A 569 24.37 29.52 -11.69
N SER A 570 24.64 30.80 -11.93
CA SER A 570 25.70 31.57 -11.23
C SER A 570 25.15 32.52 -10.15
N GLY A 571 25.96 32.79 -9.13
CA GLY A 571 25.67 33.80 -8.09
C GLY A 571 24.63 33.38 -7.04
N ASP A 572 23.78 34.33 -6.64
CA ASP A 572 22.79 34.16 -5.55
C ASP A 572 21.70 33.13 -5.88
N ASN A 573 21.40 32.88 -7.17
CA ASN A 573 20.42 31.88 -7.60
C ASN A 573 20.84 30.45 -7.25
N LYS A 574 22.14 30.12 -7.31
CA LYS A 574 22.66 28.80 -6.89
C LYS A 574 22.51 28.60 -5.38
N LYS A 575 22.73 29.66 -4.58
CA LYS A 575 22.46 29.63 -3.13
C LYS A 575 20.98 29.46 -2.84
N HIS A 576 20.09 30.12 -3.58
CA HIS A 576 18.65 29.98 -3.43
C HIS A 576 18.18 28.55 -3.77
N LEU A 577 18.65 27.98 -4.87
CA LEU A 577 18.35 26.59 -5.26
C LEU A 577 18.90 25.58 -4.25
N ALA A 578 20.11 25.77 -3.75
CA ALA A 578 20.68 24.91 -2.70
C ALA A 578 19.88 25.01 -1.39
N THR A 579 19.36 26.21 -1.08
CA THR A 579 18.49 26.42 0.08
C THR A 579 17.12 25.75 -0.13
N ILE A 580 16.56 25.79 -1.34
CA ILE A 580 15.31 25.10 -1.70
C ILE A 580 15.49 23.58 -1.59
N SER A 581 16.51 23.00 -2.23
CA SER A 581 16.83 21.56 -2.16
C SER A 581 17.03 21.10 -0.71
N LYS A 582 17.79 21.86 0.10
CA LYS A 582 18.00 21.57 1.52
C LYS A 582 16.70 21.64 2.33
N SER A 583 15.88 22.66 2.11
CA SER A 583 14.59 22.81 2.81
C SER A 583 13.63 21.68 2.42
N ALA A 584 13.70 21.26 1.15
CA ALA A 584 12.87 20.20 0.62
C ALA A 584 13.20 18.82 1.20
N ARG A 585 14.49 18.45 1.23
CA ARG A 585 14.96 17.23 1.90
C ARG A 585 14.67 17.26 3.40
N SER A 586 14.81 18.41 4.06
CA SER A 586 14.47 18.55 5.48
C SER A 586 12.99 18.31 5.76
N LEU A 587 12.09 18.71 4.86
CA LEU A 587 10.65 18.47 5.00
C LEU A 587 10.30 16.99 4.83
N LEU A 588 10.96 16.28 3.89
CA LEU A 588 10.78 14.83 3.73
C LEU A 588 11.25 14.04 4.95
N HIS A 589 12.39 14.40 5.53
CA HIS A 589 12.86 13.79 6.78
C HIS A 589 11.86 14.00 7.92
N LEU A 590 11.35 15.22 8.08
CA LEU A 590 10.31 15.58 9.03
C LEU A 590 9.04 14.72 8.88
N LEU A 591 8.62 14.51 7.65
CA LEU A 591 7.44 13.74 7.31
C LEU A 591 7.61 12.25 7.65
N ASN A 592 8.78 11.70 7.31
CA ASN A 592 9.12 10.32 7.65
C ASN A 592 9.21 10.12 9.18
N ASP A 593 9.77 11.08 9.92
CA ASP A 593 9.80 11.04 11.39
C ASP A 593 8.36 10.99 11.98
N ILE A 594 7.45 11.81 11.46
CA ILE A 594 6.05 11.84 11.90
C ILE A 594 5.35 10.51 11.61
N LEU A 595 5.60 9.92 10.44
CA LEU A 595 5.06 8.60 10.08
C LEU A 595 5.59 7.49 10.97
N ASP A 596 6.91 7.46 11.21
CA ASP A 596 7.54 6.45 12.05
C ASP A 596 6.98 6.53 13.48
N SER A 597 6.82 7.74 14.03
CA SER A 597 6.17 7.95 15.34
C SER A 597 4.72 7.44 15.35
N ALA A 598 3.94 7.71 14.30
CA ALA A 598 2.54 7.25 14.20
C ALA A 598 2.42 5.72 14.04
N LYS A 599 3.40 5.06 13.42
CA LYS A 599 3.46 3.60 13.29
C LYS A 599 3.86 2.92 14.60
N LEU A 600 4.81 3.53 15.33
CA LEU A 600 5.27 3.04 16.63
C LEU A 600 4.18 3.09 17.70
N GLU A 601 3.35 4.15 17.75
CA GLU A 601 2.20 4.25 18.66
C GLU A 601 1.15 3.14 18.46
N LYS A 602 1.13 2.49 17.28
CA LYS A 602 0.19 1.41 16.94
C LYS A 602 0.78 -0.01 17.03
N ASN A 603 2.01 -0.18 17.52
CA ASN A 603 2.73 -1.47 17.52
C ASN A 603 2.81 -2.14 16.13
N LYS A 604 2.85 -1.36 15.04
CA LYS A 604 2.87 -1.87 13.65
C LYS A 604 4.25 -1.83 12.98
N LEU A 605 5.32 -1.57 13.72
CA LEU A 605 6.67 -1.51 13.17
C LEU A 605 7.38 -2.85 13.40
N GLU A 606 7.72 -3.55 12.30
CA GLU A 606 8.48 -4.79 12.33
C GLU A 606 9.98 -4.52 12.15
N LEU A 607 10.82 -5.27 12.88
CA LEU A 607 12.28 -5.16 12.80
C LEU A 607 12.81 -6.15 11.76
N ASP A 608 13.54 -5.66 10.77
CA ASP A 608 14.27 -6.51 9.82
C ASP A 608 15.62 -6.90 10.43
N ILE A 609 15.80 -8.18 10.74
CA ILE A 609 16.94 -8.69 11.50
C ILE A 609 17.92 -9.37 10.53
N GLN A 610 19.11 -8.78 10.36
CA GLN A 610 20.15 -9.27 9.46
C GLN A 610 21.52 -9.35 10.13
N VAL A 611 22.43 -10.14 9.55
CA VAL A 611 23.83 -10.18 9.98
C VAL A 611 24.56 -8.97 9.40
N PHE A 612 25.16 -8.15 10.26
CA PHE A 612 25.90 -6.96 9.85
C PHE A 612 27.25 -6.84 10.54
N VAL A 613 28.20 -6.18 9.88
CA VAL A 613 29.53 -5.88 10.41
C VAL A 613 29.50 -4.51 11.10
N LEU A 614 29.75 -4.49 12.41
CA LEU A 614 29.64 -3.28 13.23
C LEU A 614 30.53 -2.14 12.71
N ALA A 615 31.76 -2.46 12.32
CA ALA A 615 32.72 -1.48 11.83
C ALA A 615 32.22 -0.75 10.57
N ASN A 616 31.60 -1.47 9.63
CA ASN A 616 31.10 -0.90 8.37
C ASN A 616 29.89 0.01 8.61
N MET A 617 28.96 -0.43 9.47
CA MET A 617 27.80 0.38 9.85
C MET A 617 28.27 1.71 10.47
N VAL A 618 29.22 1.66 11.39
CA VAL A 618 29.71 2.89 12.03
C VAL A 618 30.51 3.76 11.05
N ASP A 619 31.35 3.18 10.19
CA ASP A 619 32.09 3.95 9.16
C ASP A 619 31.13 4.69 8.22
N THR A 620 30.00 4.07 7.88
CA THR A 620 28.93 4.69 7.08
C THR A 620 28.29 5.90 7.81
N VAL A 621 28.01 5.76 9.12
CA VAL A 621 27.46 6.86 9.93
C VAL A 621 28.47 8.02 10.02
N ILE A 622 29.74 7.70 10.29
CA ILE A 622 30.80 8.70 10.46
C ILE A 622 31.08 9.42 9.14
N SER A 623 31.27 8.71 8.03
CA SER A 623 31.53 9.31 6.72
C SER A 623 30.44 10.30 6.30
N THR A 624 29.18 9.97 6.60
CA THR A 624 28.04 10.86 6.33
C THR A 624 28.07 12.15 7.16
N LEU A 625 28.38 12.05 8.45
CA LEU A 625 28.33 13.19 9.38
C LEU A 625 29.66 13.98 9.46
N TRP A 626 30.75 13.42 8.93
CA TRP A 626 32.08 14.03 8.97
C TRP A 626 32.14 15.40 8.31
N LEU A 627 31.51 15.55 7.13
CA LEU A 627 31.49 16.83 6.42
C LEU A 627 30.75 17.92 7.22
N GLN A 628 29.70 17.53 7.96
CA GLN A 628 28.94 18.45 8.81
C GLN A 628 29.75 18.90 10.03
N ALA A 629 30.47 17.98 10.68
CA ALA A 629 31.38 18.29 11.77
C ALA A 629 32.55 19.18 11.30
N ARG A 630 33.14 18.88 10.13
CA ARG A 630 34.22 19.66 9.52
C ARG A 630 33.81 21.09 9.18
N ASN A 631 32.63 21.27 8.60
CA ASN A 631 32.10 22.60 8.28
C ASN A 631 31.92 23.49 9.53
N LYS A 632 31.78 22.88 10.71
CA LYS A 632 31.74 23.57 12.00
C LYS A 632 33.09 23.63 12.74
N GLY A 633 34.13 22.97 12.24
CA GLY A 633 35.43 22.88 12.90
C GLY A 633 35.43 22.02 14.18
N LEU A 634 34.55 21.02 14.27
CA LEU A 634 34.46 20.09 15.39
C LEU A 634 35.36 18.86 15.19
N ALA A 635 35.96 18.37 16.27
CA ALA A 635 36.66 17.08 16.25
C ALA A 635 35.65 15.93 16.42
N LEU A 636 35.50 15.09 15.41
CA LEU A 636 34.67 13.88 15.46
C LEU A 636 35.56 12.66 15.72
N ASN A 637 35.46 12.09 16.92
CA ASN A 637 36.25 10.94 17.36
C ASN A 637 35.39 9.68 17.42
N PHE A 638 36.02 8.53 17.21
CA PHE A 638 35.35 7.24 17.24
C PHE A 638 36.27 6.18 17.85
N GLU A 639 35.71 5.38 18.77
CA GLU A 639 36.42 4.32 19.47
C GLU A 639 35.54 3.06 19.57
N ILE A 640 36.01 1.94 19.02
CA ILE A 640 35.46 0.60 19.28
C ILE A 640 36.43 -0.09 20.23
N GLU A 641 35.94 -0.61 21.34
CA GLU A 641 36.77 -1.41 22.25
C GLU A 641 37.20 -2.74 21.61
N THR A 642 38.43 -3.16 21.87
CA THR A 642 39.05 -4.36 21.28
C THR A 642 38.33 -5.67 21.65
N GLU A 643 37.50 -5.67 22.69
CA GLU A 643 36.73 -6.82 23.17
C GLU A 643 35.38 -7.00 22.45
N VAL A 644 35.02 -6.09 21.54
CA VAL A 644 33.78 -6.14 20.75
C VAL A 644 33.96 -7.03 19.52
N GLU A 645 33.03 -7.97 19.31
CA GLU A 645 33.01 -8.84 18.14
C GLU A 645 32.76 -8.08 16.82
N GLN A 646 33.15 -8.67 15.68
CA GLN A 646 33.07 -7.97 14.39
C GLN A 646 31.67 -7.93 13.78
N ALA A 647 30.84 -8.95 14.01
CA ALA A 647 29.54 -9.09 13.38
C ALA A 647 28.45 -9.51 14.37
N PHE A 648 27.24 -8.97 14.14
CA PHE A 648 26.08 -9.14 15.00
C PHE A 648 24.83 -9.39 14.18
N LEU A 649 23.85 -10.07 14.79
CA LEU A 649 22.51 -10.23 14.26
C LEU A 649 21.60 -9.12 14.84
N GLY A 650 21.02 -8.28 13.98
CA GLY A 650 20.15 -7.18 14.41
C GLY A 650 19.64 -6.31 13.28
N ALA A 651 18.87 -5.27 13.63
CA ALA A 651 18.31 -4.33 12.68
C ALA A 651 19.29 -3.18 12.38
N GLU A 652 20.28 -3.44 11.50
CA GLU A 652 21.34 -2.49 11.14
C GLU A 652 20.79 -1.09 10.81
N ASP A 653 19.75 -1.02 9.97
CA ASP A 653 19.21 0.28 9.51
C ASP A 653 18.54 1.08 10.63
N ARG A 654 17.93 0.41 11.62
CA ARG A 654 17.33 1.06 12.78
C ARG A 654 18.39 1.55 13.75
N ILE A 655 19.46 0.76 13.94
CA ILE A 655 20.62 1.17 14.74
C ILE A 655 21.31 2.36 14.07
N ARG A 656 21.50 2.33 12.75
CA ARG A 656 22.02 3.45 11.94
C ARG A 656 21.15 4.70 12.10
N GLN A 657 19.83 4.57 12.03
CA GLN A 657 18.86 5.67 12.21
C GLN A 657 18.99 6.30 13.60
N VAL A 658 19.09 5.49 14.65
CA VAL A 658 19.30 5.95 16.03
C VAL A 658 20.63 6.70 16.15
N LEU A 659 21.72 6.16 15.60
CA LEU A 659 23.04 6.79 15.65
C LEU A 659 23.08 8.10 14.85
N MET A 660 22.48 8.16 13.66
CA MET A 660 22.38 9.38 12.86
C MET A 660 21.64 10.49 13.63
N ASN A 661 20.57 10.16 14.34
CA ASN A 661 19.80 11.12 15.12
C ASN A 661 20.59 11.64 16.33
N ILE A 662 21.22 10.75 17.11
CA ILE A 662 21.94 11.15 18.33
C ILE A 662 23.25 11.87 17.98
N LEU A 663 24.05 11.34 17.05
CA LEU A 663 25.32 11.91 16.62
C LEU A 663 25.11 13.23 15.83
N GLY A 664 24.06 13.29 15.01
CA GLY A 664 23.64 14.52 14.34
C GLY A 664 23.24 15.60 15.33
N ASN A 665 22.51 15.26 16.41
CA ASN A 665 22.18 16.21 17.49
C ASN A 665 23.44 16.69 18.23
N ALA A 666 24.37 15.80 18.54
CA ALA A 666 25.65 16.16 19.16
C ALA A 666 26.44 17.18 18.33
N ILE A 667 26.56 16.97 17.01
CA ILE A 667 27.22 17.91 16.08
C ILE A 667 26.43 19.22 15.97
N LYS A 668 25.10 19.15 16.01
CA LYS A 668 24.23 20.31 15.89
C LYS A 668 24.33 21.26 17.08
N PHE A 669 24.37 20.72 18.30
CA PHE A 669 24.37 21.49 19.56
C PHE A 669 25.78 21.80 20.10
N THR A 670 26.82 21.31 19.43
CA THR A 670 28.21 21.70 19.68
C THR A 670 28.64 22.77 18.67
N GLU A 671 29.10 23.93 19.15
CA GLU A 671 29.64 24.98 18.27
C GLU A 671 31.16 24.88 18.09
N LYS A 672 31.88 24.53 19.16
CA LYS A 672 33.33 24.30 19.17
C LYS A 672 33.63 23.19 20.17
N GLY A 673 34.60 22.33 19.86
CA GLY A 673 34.98 21.21 20.71
C GLY A 673 34.99 19.89 19.96
N TYR A 674 34.53 18.84 20.62
CA TYR A 674 34.52 17.47 20.10
C TYR A 674 33.18 16.76 20.31
N VAL A 675 32.97 15.73 19.49
CA VAL A 675 31.93 14.71 19.62
C VAL A 675 32.63 13.35 19.52
N THR A 676 32.37 12.44 20.45
CA THR A 676 32.96 11.10 20.49
C THR A 676 31.87 10.04 20.48
N LEU A 677 31.98 9.06 19.58
CA LEU A 677 31.19 7.84 19.60
C LEU A 677 32.06 6.69 20.15
N THR A 678 31.60 6.04 21.21
CA THR A 678 32.24 4.88 21.82
C THR A 678 31.32 3.68 21.75
N VAL A 679 31.84 2.53 21.31
CA VAL A 679 31.13 1.25 21.33
C VAL A 679 31.88 0.27 22.20
N SER A 680 31.22 -0.19 23.27
CA SER A 680 31.80 -1.05 24.30
C SER A 680 30.88 -2.21 24.66
N LYS A 681 31.43 -3.26 25.25
CA LYS A 681 30.66 -4.43 25.71
C LYS A 681 30.33 -4.29 27.20
N ASN A 682 29.07 -4.50 27.56
CA ASN A 682 28.60 -4.37 28.94
C ASN A 682 28.56 -5.74 29.66
N SER A 683 28.47 -5.73 30.99
CA SER A 683 28.54 -6.93 31.86
C SER A 683 27.47 -7.98 31.59
N ASN A 684 26.36 -7.60 30.95
CA ASN A 684 25.23 -8.46 30.60
C ASN A 684 25.30 -9.00 29.16
N HIS A 685 26.48 -9.00 28.53
CA HIS A 685 26.66 -9.36 27.11
C HIS A 685 25.90 -8.47 26.11
N SER A 686 25.39 -7.30 26.54
CA SER A 686 24.81 -6.28 25.65
C SER A 686 25.87 -5.34 25.10
N LEU A 687 25.62 -4.79 23.91
CA LEU A 687 26.48 -3.82 23.26
C LEU A 687 26.02 -2.40 23.62
N ARG A 688 26.92 -1.60 24.19
CA ARG A 688 26.67 -0.21 24.57
C ARG A 688 27.19 0.74 23.50
N PHE A 689 26.31 1.61 23.04
CA PHE A 689 26.66 2.74 22.19
C PHE A 689 26.58 4.01 23.04
N SER A 690 27.65 4.80 23.04
CA SER A 690 27.75 6.05 23.81
C SER A 690 28.18 7.19 22.90
N VAL A 691 27.40 8.26 22.88
CA VAL A 691 27.67 9.49 22.13
C VAL A 691 27.86 10.62 23.11
N GLN A 692 29.09 11.11 23.21
CA GLN A 692 29.46 12.23 24.08
C GLN A 692 29.76 13.48 23.27
N ASP A 693 29.23 14.61 23.69
CA ASP A 693 29.52 15.92 23.13
C ASP A 693 30.01 16.91 24.18
N SER A 694 30.70 17.95 23.73
CA SER A 694 31.18 19.09 24.55
C SER A 694 30.36 20.36 24.31
N GLY A 695 29.10 20.18 23.89
CA GLY A 695 28.19 21.24 23.52
C GLY A 695 27.57 21.96 24.70
N ILE A 696 26.45 22.63 24.45
CA ILE A 696 25.77 23.50 25.43
C ILE A 696 25.22 22.74 26.66
N GLY A 697 25.06 21.42 26.57
CA GLY A 697 24.44 20.60 27.61
C GLY A 697 22.94 20.86 27.81
N ILE A 698 22.30 20.02 28.62
CA ILE A 698 20.85 19.99 28.86
C ILE A 698 20.58 20.30 30.34
N PRO A 699 19.71 21.27 30.66
CA PRO A 699 19.32 21.55 32.05
C PRO A 699 18.63 20.36 32.73
N ALA A 700 18.90 20.14 34.02
CA ALA A 700 18.34 19.02 34.80
C ALA A 700 16.80 18.96 34.79
N GLU A 701 16.14 20.12 34.80
CA GLU A 701 14.66 20.23 34.74
C GLU A 701 14.07 19.64 33.45
N ARG A 702 14.84 19.63 32.35
CA ARG A 702 14.39 19.15 31.04
C ARG A 702 14.86 17.74 30.71
N MET A 703 15.73 17.14 31.53
CA MET A 703 16.29 15.81 31.27
C MET A 703 15.22 14.73 31.13
N LYS A 704 14.09 14.88 31.84
CA LYS A 704 12.96 13.94 31.73
C LYS A 704 12.13 14.15 30.47
N SER A 705 12.03 15.38 29.97
CA SER A 705 11.16 15.74 28.85
C SER A 705 11.86 15.72 27.48
N ILE A 706 13.18 15.50 27.41
CA ILE A 706 13.90 15.46 26.12
C ILE A 706 13.51 14.27 25.22
N PHE A 707 12.87 13.26 25.81
CA PHE A 707 12.36 12.09 25.09
C PHE A 707 10.86 12.21 24.79
N ASP A 708 10.20 13.27 25.25
CA ASP A 708 8.77 13.49 25.00
C ASP A 708 8.58 14.08 23.58
N PRO A 709 7.60 13.59 22.80
CA PRO A 709 7.37 14.07 21.44
C PRO A 709 7.16 15.58 21.36
N PHE A 710 7.73 16.23 20.35
CA PHE A 710 7.61 17.67 20.05
C PHE A 710 8.21 18.62 21.11
N THR A 711 8.96 18.11 22.09
CA THR A 711 9.56 18.94 23.13
C THR A 711 10.83 19.60 22.63
N GLN A 712 10.90 20.94 22.69
CA GLN A 712 12.06 21.73 22.24
C GLN A 712 12.67 22.57 23.36
N ALA A 713 14.00 22.77 23.32
CA ALA A 713 14.77 23.38 24.39
C ALA A 713 14.56 24.91 24.57
N ASP A 714 14.16 25.68 23.55
CA ASP A 714 13.72 27.08 23.70
C ASP A 714 13.25 27.72 22.38
N ALA A 715 12.39 28.74 22.43
CA ALA A 715 11.93 29.48 21.23
C ALA A 715 13.05 30.31 20.55
N SER A 716 14.15 30.58 21.27
CA SER A 716 15.37 31.21 20.75
C SER A 716 16.31 30.20 20.08
N MET A 717 16.40 28.98 20.62
CA MET A 717 17.22 27.89 20.08
C MET A 717 16.58 27.19 18.88
N SER A 718 15.24 27.11 18.85
CA SER A 718 14.47 26.60 17.70
C SER A 718 14.72 27.43 16.43
N ARG A 719 14.84 28.77 16.57
CA ARG A 719 15.19 29.67 15.46
C ARG A 719 16.64 29.57 14.98
N ARG A 720 17.57 29.17 15.85
CA ARG A 720 19.01 29.18 15.58
C ARG A 720 19.54 27.83 15.10
N PHE A 721 18.95 26.72 15.58
CA PHE A 721 19.42 25.37 15.25
C PHE A 721 18.38 24.49 14.54
N GLY A 722 17.07 24.81 14.60
CA GLY A 722 15.98 24.15 13.85
C GLY A 722 15.81 22.64 14.10
N GLY A 723 14.65 22.15 14.51
CA GLY A 723 14.45 20.70 14.72
C GLY A 723 12.99 20.30 14.90
N THR A 724 12.72 19.01 14.73
CA THR A 724 11.36 18.43 14.75
C THR A 724 10.88 18.15 16.18
N GLY A 725 11.82 17.90 17.10
CA GLY A 725 11.53 17.43 18.45
C GLY A 725 11.07 15.97 18.51
N LEU A 726 11.17 15.23 17.39
CA LEU A 726 10.75 13.83 17.27
C LEU A 726 11.93 12.85 17.25
N GLY A 727 13.12 13.29 16.84
CA GLY A 727 14.27 12.38 16.67
C GLY A 727 14.64 11.59 17.93
N THR A 728 14.64 12.23 19.11
CA THR A 728 14.96 11.58 20.39
C THR A 728 13.83 10.69 20.91
N SER A 729 12.57 11.04 20.67
CA SER A 729 11.41 10.20 21.03
C SER A 729 11.35 8.95 20.15
N ILE A 730 11.61 9.09 18.84
CA ILE A 730 11.69 7.97 17.90
C ILE A 730 12.88 7.07 18.25
N SER A 731 14.06 7.63 18.54
CA SER A 731 15.22 6.84 18.96
C SER A 731 14.92 6.02 20.21
N LYS A 732 14.25 6.61 21.22
CA LYS A 732 13.84 5.88 22.43
C LYS A 732 12.89 4.72 22.10
N GLN A 733 11.86 4.96 21.29
CA GLN A 733 10.89 3.94 20.89
C GLN A 733 11.53 2.80 20.09
N LEU A 734 12.43 3.11 19.14
CA LEU A 734 13.16 2.10 18.37
C LEU A 734 14.08 1.25 19.25
N ILE A 735 14.78 1.86 20.20
CA ILE A 735 15.65 1.15 21.15
C ILE A 735 14.80 0.23 22.05
N THR A 736 13.66 0.69 22.55
CA THR A 736 12.74 -0.14 23.34
C THR A 736 12.19 -1.31 22.53
N LEU A 737 11.87 -1.10 21.25
CA LEU A 737 11.43 -2.16 20.34
C LEU A 737 12.51 -3.22 20.09
N MET A 738 13.78 -2.80 20.03
CA MET A 738 14.95 -3.70 19.94
C MET A 738 15.35 -4.33 21.29
N GLY A 739 14.56 -4.14 22.35
CA GLY A 739 14.81 -4.74 23.67
C GLY A 739 15.86 -4.01 24.52
N GLY A 740 16.19 -2.76 24.19
CA GLY A 740 17.12 -1.91 24.93
C GLY A 740 16.48 -0.72 25.65
N GLU A 741 17.31 0.10 26.31
CA GLU A 741 16.89 1.37 26.92
C GLU A 741 17.83 2.52 26.53
N LEU A 742 17.26 3.71 26.27
CA LEU A 742 18.01 4.93 25.94
C LEU A 742 18.11 5.83 27.17
N HIS A 743 19.32 6.24 27.50
CA HIS A 743 19.64 7.12 28.62
C HIS A 743 20.36 8.37 28.15
N ALA A 744 20.29 9.42 28.96
CA ALA A 744 21.01 10.66 28.74
C ALA A 744 21.50 11.24 30.07
N GLU A 745 22.76 11.67 30.07
CA GLU A 745 23.40 12.41 31.14
C GLU A 745 23.93 13.72 30.58
N SER A 746 23.71 14.84 31.27
CA SER A 746 24.20 16.13 30.78
C SER A 746 24.34 17.13 31.90
N VAL A 747 25.31 18.02 31.74
CA VAL A 747 25.55 19.16 32.61
C VAL A 747 25.59 20.41 31.73
N LEU A 748 24.75 21.39 32.07
CA LEU A 748 24.64 22.65 31.33
C LEU A 748 26.01 23.34 31.25
N GLY A 749 26.44 23.67 30.04
CA GLY A 749 27.73 24.32 29.74
C GLY A 749 28.96 23.39 29.68
N VAL A 750 28.79 22.09 29.94
CA VAL A 750 29.87 21.08 29.86
C VAL A 750 29.67 20.13 28.68
N GLY A 751 28.42 19.70 28.42
CA GLY A 751 28.08 18.80 27.32
C GLY A 751 27.03 17.76 27.70
N SER A 752 26.65 16.91 26.73
CA SER A 752 25.75 15.76 26.93
C SER A 752 26.40 14.44 26.57
N CYS A 753 25.90 13.37 27.18
CA CYS A 753 26.23 11.99 26.88
C CYS A 753 24.91 11.21 26.72
N PHE A 754 24.66 10.70 25.52
CA PHE A 754 23.53 9.82 25.24
C PHE A 754 24.06 8.40 25.06
N TYR A 755 23.51 7.44 25.79
CA TYR A 755 23.93 6.05 25.67
C TYR A 755 22.76 5.08 25.69
N PHE A 756 22.92 3.97 25.00
CA PHE A 756 21.92 2.90 24.97
C PHE A 756 22.59 1.52 24.88
N ASP A 757 21.91 0.53 25.45
CA ASP A 757 22.35 -0.86 25.49
C ASP A 757 21.44 -1.72 24.62
N LEU A 758 22.00 -2.52 23.72
CA LEU A 758 21.25 -3.46 22.87
C LEU A 758 21.68 -4.92 23.11
N PRO A 759 20.72 -5.86 23.26
CA PRO A 759 21.01 -7.29 23.37
C PRO A 759 21.22 -7.89 21.98
N LEU A 760 22.38 -7.63 21.36
CA LEU A 760 22.72 -8.16 20.03
C LEU A 760 23.38 -9.53 20.14
N GLU A 761 22.93 -10.49 19.33
CA GLU A 761 23.56 -11.80 19.23
C GLU A 761 24.80 -11.72 18.34
N VAL A 762 25.91 -12.32 18.78
CA VAL A 762 27.15 -12.41 17.97
C VAL A 762 26.92 -13.37 16.82
N SER A 763 27.33 -12.98 15.62
CA SER A 763 27.28 -13.82 14.43
C SER A 763 28.66 -13.94 13.80
N GLU A 764 28.89 -14.96 12.98
CA GLU A 764 30.09 -15.01 12.14
C GLU A 764 29.97 -13.91 11.09
N ALA A 765 31.07 -13.17 10.87
CA ALA A 765 31.12 -12.19 9.81
C ALA A 765 30.75 -12.89 8.50
N PRO A 766 29.85 -12.32 7.67
CA PRO A 766 29.61 -12.86 6.36
C PRO A 766 30.97 -13.05 5.67
N PRO A 767 31.27 -14.23 5.08
CA PRO A 767 32.55 -14.46 4.43
C PRO A 767 32.80 -13.29 3.51
N GLU A 768 33.94 -12.59 3.66
CA GLU A 768 34.29 -11.37 2.92
C GLU A 768 33.78 -11.51 1.50
N ALA A 769 32.61 -10.91 1.22
CA ALA A 769 32.07 -10.87 -0.10
C ALA A 769 33.02 -9.94 -0.81
N THR A 770 33.86 -10.56 -1.62
CA THR A 770 34.79 -10.01 -2.56
C THR A 770 34.19 -8.79 -3.26
N LEU A 771 34.28 -7.61 -2.64
CA LEU A 771 33.92 -6.32 -3.25
C LEU A 771 34.82 -5.99 -4.47
N SER A 772 35.77 -6.87 -4.78
CA SER A 772 36.72 -6.77 -5.88
C SER A 772 36.47 -7.75 -7.03
N GLN A 773 35.44 -8.61 -7.00
CA GLN A 773 35.15 -9.53 -8.10
C GLN A 773 33.67 -9.51 -8.43
N LEU A 774 33.26 -8.53 -9.25
CA LEU A 774 32.01 -8.63 -9.99
C LEU A 774 32.05 -9.95 -10.79
N PRO A 775 31.01 -10.80 -10.68
CA PRO A 775 30.89 -11.97 -11.55
C PRO A 775 31.01 -11.49 -13.00
N VAL A 776 31.94 -12.05 -13.78
CA VAL A 776 32.00 -11.77 -15.21
C VAL A 776 30.87 -12.58 -15.84
N ILE A 777 29.71 -11.95 -15.96
CA ILE A 777 28.60 -12.46 -16.76
C ILE A 777 29.03 -12.30 -18.22
N LYS A 778 28.90 -13.36 -19.02
CA LYS A 778 29.12 -13.27 -20.47
C LYS A 778 28.23 -12.19 -21.08
N GLU A 779 28.57 -11.70 -22.26
CA GLU A 779 27.70 -10.79 -22.99
C GLU A 779 26.27 -11.39 -23.09
N GLN A 780 25.27 -10.63 -22.64
CA GLN A 780 23.87 -11.01 -22.61
C GLN A 780 23.05 -9.94 -23.32
N LYS A 781 21.89 -10.31 -23.86
CA LYS A 781 20.87 -9.37 -24.32
C LYS A 781 19.93 -9.04 -23.15
N ILE A 782 20.04 -7.83 -22.62
CA ILE A 782 19.27 -7.39 -21.47
C ILE A 782 18.19 -6.42 -21.94
N LEU A 783 16.94 -6.71 -21.61
CA LEU A 783 15.83 -5.77 -21.78
C LEU A 783 15.60 -5.04 -20.46
N ILE A 784 15.60 -3.72 -20.48
CA ILE A 784 15.33 -2.87 -19.32
C ILE A 784 14.00 -2.17 -19.54
N ALA A 785 13.07 -2.33 -18.60
CA ALA A 785 11.80 -1.63 -18.57
C ALA A 785 11.71 -0.76 -17.33
N ASP A 786 11.68 0.56 -17.52
CA ASP A 786 11.59 1.58 -16.46
C ASP A 786 10.94 2.83 -17.07
N ASP A 787 10.05 3.49 -16.32
CA ASP A 787 9.31 4.66 -16.81
C ASP A 787 10.11 5.97 -16.66
N ILE A 788 11.19 5.94 -15.87
CA ILE A 788 12.07 7.08 -15.63
C ILE A 788 13.26 7.00 -16.59
N GLU A 789 13.34 7.95 -17.52
CA GLU A 789 14.38 8.02 -18.56
C GLU A 789 15.81 8.10 -17.99
N GLN A 790 15.99 8.73 -16.81
CA GLN A 790 17.26 8.78 -16.11
C GLN A 790 17.73 7.39 -15.64
N ASN A 791 16.81 6.54 -15.18
CA ASN A 791 17.13 5.17 -14.75
C ASN A 791 17.51 4.30 -15.95
N LEU A 792 16.76 4.41 -17.05
CA LEU A 792 17.09 3.75 -18.32
C LEU A 792 18.48 4.16 -18.80
N THR A 793 18.79 5.46 -18.77
CA THR A 793 20.09 6.00 -19.20
C THR A 793 21.23 5.48 -18.33
N LEU A 794 21.06 5.52 -17.01
CA LEU A 794 22.04 5.04 -16.03
C LEU A 794 22.31 3.54 -16.20
N LEU A 795 21.27 2.70 -16.21
CA LEU A 795 21.42 1.25 -16.37
C LEU A 795 22.01 0.88 -17.73
N THR A 796 21.63 1.60 -18.80
CA THR A 796 22.22 1.42 -20.14
C THR A 796 23.72 1.65 -20.12
N LEU A 797 24.16 2.77 -19.54
CA LEU A 797 25.58 3.11 -19.43
C LEU A 797 26.35 2.04 -18.66
N LEU A 798 25.81 1.59 -17.53
CA LEU A 798 26.45 0.63 -16.64
C LEU A 798 26.56 -0.77 -17.26
N LEU A 799 25.49 -1.27 -17.89
CA LEU A 799 25.44 -2.61 -18.46
C LEU A 799 26.17 -2.70 -19.81
N LYS A 800 26.13 -1.65 -20.64
CA LYS A 800 26.97 -1.58 -21.86
C LYS A 800 28.46 -1.54 -21.54
N ARG A 801 28.86 -0.85 -20.46
CA ARG A 801 30.25 -0.82 -19.98
C ARG A 801 30.76 -2.21 -19.52
N GLN A 802 29.86 -3.09 -19.11
CA GLN A 802 30.16 -4.50 -18.79
C GLN A 802 30.12 -5.43 -20.01
N GLY A 803 29.88 -4.89 -21.21
CA GLY A 803 29.85 -5.64 -22.47
C GLY A 803 28.49 -6.27 -22.80
N HIS A 804 27.40 -5.93 -22.10
CA HIS A 804 26.06 -6.43 -22.43
C HIS A 804 25.40 -5.60 -23.54
N THR A 805 24.58 -6.27 -24.35
CA THR A 805 23.71 -5.59 -25.32
C THR A 805 22.40 -5.22 -24.64
N VAL A 806 22.11 -3.92 -24.55
CA VAL A 806 20.96 -3.39 -23.80
C VAL A 806 19.86 -2.90 -24.74
N PHE A 807 18.63 -3.29 -24.44
CA PHE A 807 17.38 -2.86 -25.09
C PHE A 807 16.49 -2.17 -24.06
N LEU A 808 15.74 -1.15 -24.48
CA LEU A 808 14.99 -0.28 -23.58
C LEU A 808 13.50 -0.36 -23.88
N ALA A 809 12.70 -0.37 -22.82
CA ALA A 809 11.26 -0.21 -22.85
C ALA A 809 10.86 0.84 -21.80
N LYS A 810 9.88 1.67 -22.12
CA LYS A 810 9.38 2.73 -21.22
C LYS A 810 8.20 2.29 -20.37
N ASP A 811 7.59 1.15 -20.70
CA ASP A 811 6.49 0.55 -19.95
C ASP A 811 6.41 -0.97 -20.16
N GLY A 812 5.49 -1.63 -19.43
CA GLY A 812 5.28 -3.08 -19.53
C GLY A 812 4.77 -3.56 -20.90
N ILE A 813 4.11 -2.71 -21.69
CA ILE A 813 3.60 -3.07 -23.02
C ILE A 813 4.75 -3.15 -24.01
N GLU A 814 5.58 -2.11 -24.06
CA GLU A 814 6.78 -2.06 -24.89
C GLU A 814 7.75 -3.19 -24.49
N ALA A 815 7.84 -3.49 -23.19
CA ALA A 815 8.64 -4.61 -22.71
C ALA A 815 8.18 -5.96 -23.28
N ILE A 816 6.86 -6.19 -23.36
CA ILE A 816 6.32 -7.42 -23.98
C ILE A 816 6.59 -7.47 -25.49
N GLU A 817 6.41 -6.34 -26.20
CA GLU A 817 6.66 -6.28 -27.65
C GLU A 817 8.13 -6.53 -27.98
N GLN A 818 9.03 -5.91 -27.22
CA GLN A 818 10.46 -6.11 -27.34
C GLN A 818 10.87 -7.53 -26.93
N PHE A 819 10.28 -8.11 -25.89
CA PHE A 819 10.50 -9.49 -25.49
C PHE A 819 10.19 -10.50 -26.63
N LYS A 820 9.06 -10.29 -27.31
CA LYS A 820 8.64 -11.14 -28.45
C LYS A 820 9.63 -11.06 -29.61
N THR A 821 10.17 -9.87 -29.86
CA THR A 821 11.02 -9.54 -31.02
C THR A 821 12.49 -9.89 -30.79
N ILE A 822 13.08 -9.36 -29.72
CA ILE A 822 14.54 -9.38 -29.45
C ILE A 822 14.99 -10.69 -28.81
N LYS A 823 14.09 -11.36 -28.10
CA LYS A 823 14.36 -12.59 -27.33
C LYS A 823 15.52 -12.36 -26.33
N PRO A 824 15.32 -11.51 -25.31
CA PRO A 824 16.36 -11.20 -24.34
C PRO A 824 16.71 -12.42 -23.47
N ASP A 825 17.94 -12.43 -22.99
CA ASP A 825 18.47 -13.45 -22.07
C ASP A 825 18.12 -13.10 -20.61
N LEU A 826 17.88 -11.81 -20.33
CA LEU A 826 17.48 -11.29 -19.01
C LEU A 826 16.59 -10.06 -19.18
N ILE A 827 15.63 -9.88 -18.27
CA ILE A 827 14.80 -8.68 -18.20
C ILE A 827 14.95 -8.02 -16.83
N LEU A 828 15.27 -6.72 -16.82
CA LEU A 828 15.16 -5.86 -15.64
C LEU A 828 13.85 -5.09 -15.77
N MET A 829 12.93 -5.28 -14.82
CA MET A 829 11.56 -4.81 -14.93
C MET A 829 11.17 -4.00 -13.69
N ASP A 830 10.88 -2.72 -13.87
CA ASP A 830 10.25 -1.94 -12.79
C ASP A 830 8.85 -2.48 -12.48
N ILE A 831 8.54 -2.60 -11.18
CA ILE A 831 7.22 -3.05 -10.75
C ILE A 831 6.18 -1.99 -11.09
N GLN A 832 6.49 -0.71 -10.89
CA GLN A 832 5.53 0.39 -11.04
C GLN A 832 5.85 1.20 -12.29
N MET A 833 5.16 0.87 -13.38
CA MET A 833 5.26 1.60 -14.65
C MET A 833 3.85 2.00 -15.13
N PRO A 834 3.71 3.12 -15.88
CA PRO A 834 2.46 3.52 -16.49
C PRO A 834 2.02 2.53 -17.58
N ASN A 835 0.74 2.56 -17.97
CA ASN A 835 0.08 1.67 -18.94
C ASN A 835 -0.03 0.20 -18.51
N MET A 836 1.09 -0.44 -18.16
CA MET A 836 1.13 -1.82 -17.68
C MET A 836 2.25 -1.98 -16.65
N ASP A 837 1.86 -2.43 -15.46
CA ASP A 837 2.81 -2.69 -14.37
C ASP A 837 3.71 -3.91 -14.67
N GLY A 838 4.86 -3.97 -14.00
CA GLY A 838 5.85 -5.03 -14.22
C GLY A 838 5.36 -6.42 -13.86
N LEU A 839 4.42 -6.54 -12.90
CA LEU A 839 3.86 -7.82 -12.45
C LEU A 839 2.97 -8.43 -13.54
N MET A 840 2.05 -7.63 -14.09
CA MET A 840 1.15 -8.00 -15.18
C MET A 840 1.93 -8.24 -16.46
N ALA A 841 2.95 -7.42 -16.75
CA ALA A 841 3.86 -7.65 -17.87
C ALA A 841 4.57 -9.01 -17.77
N THR A 842 5.06 -9.35 -16.56
CA THR A 842 5.72 -10.64 -16.30
C THR A 842 4.75 -11.80 -16.46
N GLN A 843 3.52 -11.71 -15.95
CA GLN A 843 2.50 -12.76 -16.13
C GLN A 843 2.20 -13.02 -17.61
N ILE A 844 2.12 -11.96 -18.43
CA ILE A 844 1.91 -12.08 -19.88
C ILE A 844 3.13 -12.70 -20.57
N ILE A 845 4.35 -12.31 -20.17
CA ILE A 845 5.59 -12.93 -20.66
C ILE A 845 5.60 -14.43 -20.36
N ARG A 846 5.26 -14.84 -19.12
CA ARG A 846 5.18 -16.26 -18.71
C ARG A 846 4.12 -17.04 -19.47
N GLN A 847 2.96 -16.43 -19.71
CA GLN A 847 1.91 -17.05 -20.51
C GLN A 847 2.36 -17.24 -21.96
N TYR A 848 2.98 -16.23 -22.56
CA TYR A 848 3.51 -16.30 -23.93
C TYR A 848 4.60 -17.36 -24.07
N GLU A 849 5.50 -17.49 -23.09
CA GLU A 849 6.51 -18.54 -23.06
C GLU A 849 5.88 -19.93 -23.06
N LYS A 850 4.84 -20.14 -22.24
CA LYS A 850 4.12 -21.41 -22.13
C LYS A 850 3.34 -21.77 -23.40
N GLU A 851 2.69 -20.79 -24.03
CA GLU A 851 1.92 -20.98 -25.27
C GLU A 851 2.83 -21.27 -26.48
N ASN A 852 4.03 -20.68 -26.51
CA ASN A 852 4.95 -20.80 -27.63
C ASN A 852 6.12 -21.77 -27.37
N GLN A 853 6.08 -22.53 -26.27
CA GLN A 853 7.13 -23.48 -25.86
C GLN A 853 8.53 -22.86 -25.81
N ARG A 854 8.61 -21.61 -25.36
CA ARG A 854 9.89 -20.89 -25.25
C ARG A 854 10.57 -21.23 -23.91
N PRO A 855 11.91 -21.22 -23.86
CA PRO A 855 12.63 -21.33 -22.60
C PRO A 855 12.29 -20.14 -21.70
N HIS A 856 12.26 -20.39 -20.39
CA HIS A 856 11.99 -19.39 -19.36
C HIS A 856 13.10 -18.34 -19.32
N THR A 857 12.76 -17.09 -19.64
CA THR A 857 13.68 -15.95 -19.52
C THR A 857 13.62 -15.37 -18.10
N PRO A 858 14.76 -15.30 -17.39
CA PRO A 858 14.93 -14.55 -16.15
C PRO A 858 14.32 -13.13 -16.13
N VAL A 859 13.52 -12.83 -15.10
CA VAL A 859 13.02 -11.45 -14.83
C VAL A 859 13.44 -11.01 -13.43
N ILE A 860 14.12 -9.88 -13.31
CA ILE A 860 14.51 -9.24 -12.05
C ILE A 860 13.66 -7.98 -11.85
N ALA A 861 12.95 -7.93 -10.71
CA ALA A 861 12.12 -6.80 -10.32
C ALA A 861 12.97 -5.63 -9.82
N LEU A 862 12.72 -4.40 -10.30
CA LEU A 862 13.28 -3.17 -9.73
C LEU A 862 12.22 -2.54 -8.81
N THR A 863 12.52 -2.36 -7.52
CA THR A 863 11.56 -1.78 -6.54
C THR A 863 12.20 -0.75 -5.61
N ALA A 864 11.44 0.30 -5.26
CA ALA A 864 11.85 1.35 -4.33
C ALA A 864 11.69 0.97 -2.85
N ASN A 865 10.98 -0.12 -2.52
CA ASN A 865 10.76 -0.56 -1.15
C ASN A 865 10.91 -2.08 -1.06
N VAL A 866 11.71 -2.55 -0.10
CA VAL A 866 11.99 -3.98 0.10
C VAL A 866 11.05 -4.51 1.18
N LEU A 867 9.75 -4.30 1.03
CA LEU A 867 8.76 -4.96 1.89
C LEU A 867 8.68 -6.44 1.50
N VAL A 868 8.52 -7.32 2.49
CA VAL A 868 8.38 -8.78 2.26
C VAL A 868 7.17 -9.09 1.37
N GLU A 869 6.15 -8.25 1.47
CA GLU A 869 4.91 -8.28 0.67
C GLU A 869 5.20 -8.04 -0.82
N ASP A 870 6.02 -7.04 -1.17
CA ASP A 870 6.39 -6.72 -2.56
C ASP A 870 7.23 -7.85 -3.19
N LYS A 871 8.09 -8.51 -2.40
CA LYS A 871 8.85 -9.70 -2.83
C LYS A 871 7.93 -10.90 -3.10
N LEU A 872 6.93 -11.12 -2.25
CA LEU A 872 5.95 -12.20 -2.41
C LEU A 872 5.09 -11.98 -3.65
N GLU A 873 4.64 -10.76 -3.91
CA GLU A 873 3.85 -10.42 -5.11
C GLU A 873 4.69 -10.57 -6.40
N ALA A 874 5.95 -10.12 -6.39
CA ALA A 874 6.88 -10.31 -7.50
C ALA A 874 7.13 -11.80 -7.79
N GLN A 875 7.34 -12.62 -6.77
CA GLN A 875 7.56 -14.05 -6.95
C GLN A 875 6.29 -14.78 -7.43
N GLN A 876 5.11 -14.39 -6.94
CA GLN A 876 3.82 -14.95 -7.39
C GLN A 876 3.49 -14.60 -8.84
N SER A 877 3.95 -13.44 -9.33
CA SER A 877 3.77 -13.03 -10.74
C SER A 877 4.72 -13.76 -11.70
N GLY A 878 5.74 -14.46 -11.18
CA GLY A 878 6.69 -15.25 -11.95
C GLY A 878 8.03 -14.56 -12.20
N MET A 879 8.37 -13.52 -11.42
CA MET A 879 9.72 -12.93 -11.41
C MET A 879 10.69 -13.81 -10.62
N ASP A 880 11.97 -13.78 -11.01
CA ASP A 880 13.00 -14.71 -10.54
C ASP A 880 14.01 -14.07 -9.57
N GLY A 881 14.05 -12.74 -9.50
CA GLY A 881 14.95 -11.98 -8.63
C GLY A 881 14.46 -10.55 -8.36
N PHE A 882 15.16 -9.84 -7.48
CA PHE A 882 14.83 -8.45 -7.11
C PHE A 882 16.09 -7.59 -6.93
N ALA A 883 15.98 -6.31 -7.28
CA ALA A 883 16.98 -5.28 -7.02
C ALA A 883 16.32 -4.00 -6.50
N ASN A 884 17.00 -3.31 -5.57
CA ASN A 884 16.50 -2.10 -4.93
C ASN A 884 16.75 -0.85 -5.79
N LYS A 885 15.90 0.16 -5.63
CA LYS A 885 16.13 1.53 -6.11
C LYS A 885 16.43 2.44 -4.90
N PRO A 886 17.52 3.24 -4.90
CA PRO A 886 18.52 3.42 -5.97
C PRO A 886 19.37 2.17 -6.20
N ILE A 887 19.75 1.96 -7.46
CA ILE A 887 20.35 0.70 -7.94
C ILE A 887 21.78 0.54 -7.45
N ASP A 888 22.01 -0.47 -6.61
CA ASP A 888 23.36 -0.96 -6.27
C ASP A 888 23.84 -1.93 -7.35
N ILE A 889 24.87 -1.53 -8.09
CA ILE A 889 25.47 -2.30 -9.19
C ILE A 889 26.01 -3.65 -8.72
N HIS A 890 26.60 -3.73 -7.54
CA HIS A 890 27.18 -4.97 -7.04
C HIS A 890 26.08 -5.98 -6.70
N ALA A 891 25.03 -5.51 -6.03
CA ALA A 891 23.85 -6.32 -5.72
C ALA A 891 23.12 -6.75 -7.00
N LEU A 892 22.94 -5.85 -7.97
CA LEU A 892 22.29 -6.14 -9.24
C LEU A 892 23.06 -7.19 -10.04
N VAL A 893 24.38 -7.06 -10.21
CA VAL A 893 25.18 -8.02 -10.97
C VAL A 893 25.25 -9.38 -10.28
N ALA A 894 25.32 -9.41 -8.95
CA ALA A 894 25.25 -10.67 -8.18
C ALA A 894 23.90 -11.38 -8.40
N GLU A 895 22.80 -10.62 -8.40
CA GLU A 895 21.46 -11.16 -8.65
C GLU A 895 21.29 -11.63 -10.10
N MET A 896 21.83 -10.87 -11.07
CA MET A 896 21.87 -11.28 -12.47
C MET A 896 22.61 -12.62 -12.66
N ALA A 897 23.79 -12.77 -12.05
CA ALA A 897 24.56 -14.01 -12.11
C ALA A 897 23.80 -15.19 -11.47
N ARG A 898 23.14 -14.97 -10.33
CA ARG A 898 22.32 -15.98 -9.64
C ARG A 898 21.17 -16.47 -10.51
N VAL A 899 20.42 -15.55 -11.13
CA VAL A 899 19.22 -15.90 -11.90
C VAL A 899 19.57 -16.51 -13.26
N LEU A 900 20.64 -16.05 -13.90
CA LEU A 900 21.13 -16.62 -15.17
C LEU A 900 21.74 -18.03 -15.02
N LYS A 901 21.96 -18.51 -13.78
CA LYS A 901 22.59 -19.80 -13.47
C LYS A 901 23.95 -19.99 -14.15
N GLU A 902 24.63 -18.88 -14.46
CA GLU A 902 26.01 -18.91 -14.91
C GLU A 902 26.87 -19.39 -13.72
N PRO A 903 27.76 -20.39 -13.90
CA PRO A 903 28.72 -20.72 -12.86
C PRO A 903 29.52 -19.45 -12.56
N LEU A 904 29.86 -19.21 -11.29
CA LEU A 904 30.88 -18.25 -10.90
C LEU A 904 32.19 -18.72 -11.56
N VAL A 905 32.42 -18.33 -12.82
CA VAL A 905 33.66 -18.60 -13.52
C VAL A 905 34.65 -17.58 -12.97
N PRO A 906 35.72 -18.01 -12.28
CA PRO A 906 36.84 -17.11 -12.05
C PRO A 906 37.32 -16.67 -13.43
N ALA A 907 37.26 -15.36 -13.70
CA ALA A 907 37.68 -14.80 -14.97
C ALA A 907 39.02 -15.43 -15.39
N HIS A 908 39.14 -15.80 -16.67
CA HIS A 908 40.29 -16.49 -17.24
C HIS A 908 41.60 -15.94 -16.66
N GLN A 909 42.40 -16.85 -16.11
CA GLN A 909 43.84 -16.68 -15.99
C GLN A 909 44.40 -16.40 -17.39
N GLU A 910 44.45 -15.13 -17.79
CA GLU A 910 45.53 -14.72 -18.65
C GLU A 910 46.81 -14.93 -17.88
N LYS A 911 47.70 -15.73 -18.50
CA LYS A 911 49.02 -16.06 -18.02
C LYS A 911 49.88 -14.79 -17.93
N GLY A 912 49.69 -14.01 -16.88
CA GLY A 912 50.73 -13.15 -16.31
C GLY A 912 51.69 -14.06 -15.55
N ALA A 913 52.90 -14.20 -16.10
CA ALA A 913 53.97 -15.03 -15.59
C ALA A 913 54.21 -14.85 -14.08
N ASP A 914 54.56 -15.97 -13.44
CA ASP A 914 55.39 -16.07 -12.25
C ASP A 914 55.99 -14.72 -11.79
N ILE A 915 55.34 -14.07 -10.83
CA ILE A 915 56.08 -13.31 -9.83
C ILE A 915 55.97 -14.14 -8.56
N GLN A 916 56.96 -15.01 -8.45
CA GLN A 916 57.35 -15.65 -7.20
C GLN A 916 57.18 -14.67 -6.05
N THR A 917 56.37 -15.08 -5.08
CA THR A 917 56.37 -14.61 -3.71
C THR A 917 57.81 -14.64 -3.18
N THR A 918 58.49 -13.51 -3.33
CA THR A 918 59.72 -13.15 -2.64
C THR A 918 59.41 -11.81 -1.99
N GLY A 919 59.60 -11.73 -0.67
CA GLY A 919 58.93 -10.75 0.18
C GLY A 919 59.26 -9.27 -0.07
N VAL A 920 58.67 -8.42 0.79
CA VAL A 920 58.91 -6.96 0.96
C VAL A 920 58.07 -6.12 -0.05
N LYS A 921 57.25 -5.10 0.27
CA LYS A 921 57.33 -3.95 1.20
C LYS A 921 55.93 -3.29 1.33
N ASN A 922 55.64 -2.56 2.41
CA ASN A 922 54.46 -1.66 2.51
C ASN A 922 54.43 -0.70 1.30
N THR A 923 53.48 -0.86 0.39
CA THR A 923 53.29 0.10 -0.71
C THR A 923 52.64 1.38 -0.21
N GLN A 924 53.08 2.53 -0.71
CA GLN A 924 52.56 3.85 -0.34
C GLN A 924 51.27 4.18 -1.10
N ILE A 925 51.13 3.70 -2.34
CA ILE A 925 49.95 3.92 -3.19
C ILE A 925 49.00 2.72 -3.09
N ASN A 926 47.84 2.91 -2.48
CA ASN A 926 46.78 1.91 -2.46
C ASN A 926 45.88 2.06 -3.70
N ILE A 927 46.15 1.27 -4.73
CA ILE A 927 45.48 1.36 -6.04
C ILE A 927 44.00 0.99 -5.94
N SER A 928 43.64 -0.06 -5.18
CA SER A 928 42.26 -0.52 -5.06
C SER A 928 41.37 0.50 -4.35
N LYS A 929 41.86 1.10 -3.25
CA LYS A 929 41.14 2.16 -2.52
C LYS A 929 41.15 3.51 -3.26
N GLY A 930 42.19 3.77 -4.06
CA GLY A 930 42.25 4.92 -4.95
C GLY A 930 41.19 4.87 -6.06
N LEU A 931 41.05 3.71 -6.71
CA LEU A 931 40.07 3.49 -7.77
C LEU A 931 38.63 3.49 -7.27
N SER A 932 38.37 3.05 -6.04
CA SER A 932 37.03 3.18 -5.46
C SER A 932 36.61 4.63 -5.21
N LEU A 933 37.58 5.55 -5.07
CA LEU A 933 37.33 6.97 -4.80
C LEU A 933 37.36 7.83 -6.08
N TRP A 934 38.24 7.50 -7.02
CA TRP A 934 38.50 8.33 -8.22
C TRP A 934 38.01 7.70 -9.52
N LEU A 935 37.46 6.48 -9.45
CA LEU A 935 36.71 5.75 -10.49
C LEU A 935 37.50 5.38 -11.77
N GLU A 936 38.50 6.17 -12.19
CA GLU A 936 39.29 5.96 -13.40
C GLU A 936 40.81 6.10 -13.14
N MET A 937 41.59 5.13 -13.64
CA MET A 937 43.06 5.10 -13.46
C MET A 937 43.80 6.32 -14.04
N PRO A 938 43.50 6.81 -15.26
CA PRO A 938 44.20 7.97 -15.82
C PRO A 938 43.99 9.26 -15.02
N LEU A 939 42.77 9.47 -14.53
CA LEU A 939 42.42 10.61 -13.67
C LEU A 939 43.11 10.51 -12.31
N TYR A 940 43.14 9.30 -11.73
CA TYR A 940 43.81 9.04 -10.46
C TYR A 940 45.33 9.25 -10.55
N ILE A 941 45.98 8.78 -11.62
CA ILE A 941 47.41 9.02 -11.86
C ILE A 941 47.70 10.52 -12.04
N THR A 942 46.80 11.25 -12.72
CA THR A 942 46.93 12.70 -12.91
C THR A 942 46.88 13.46 -11.58
N GLU A 943 45.98 13.08 -10.68
CA GLU A 943 45.86 13.70 -9.37
C GLU A 943 46.98 13.30 -8.40
N LEU A 944 47.44 12.04 -8.45
CA LEU A 944 48.64 11.63 -7.72
C LEU A 944 49.89 12.39 -8.19
N SER A 945 50.00 12.65 -9.50
CA SER A 945 51.08 13.46 -10.09
C SER A 945 50.98 14.93 -9.68
N THR A 946 49.76 15.46 -9.60
CA THR A 946 49.50 16.83 -9.12
C THR A 946 49.86 16.97 -7.65
N PHE A 947 49.44 16.04 -6.80
CA PHE A 947 49.81 15.99 -5.38
C PHE A 947 51.33 15.89 -5.17
N SER A 948 51.99 15.07 -6.00
CA SER A 948 53.44 14.93 -6.01
C SER A 948 54.16 16.25 -6.29
N SER A 949 53.74 16.96 -7.34
CA SER A 949 54.35 18.24 -7.73
C SER A 949 54.20 19.32 -6.64
N LEU A 950 53.02 19.41 -6.02
CA LEU A 950 52.69 20.44 -5.02
C LEU A 950 53.36 20.20 -3.66
N ASN A 951 53.67 18.95 -3.32
CA ASN A 951 54.15 18.57 -1.97
C ASN A 951 55.59 18.01 -1.96
N SER A 952 56.33 18.17 -3.05
CA SER A 952 57.73 17.75 -3.17
C SER A 952 58.67 18.37 -2.12
N ASP A 953 58.42 19.62 -1.71
CA ASP A 953 59.25 20.36 -0.74
C ASP A 953 58.67 20.35 0.70
N LEU A 954 57.70 19.48 0.97
CA LEU A 954 56.91 19.48 2.21
C LEU A 954 57.72 19.17 3.49
N PRO A 955 58.63 18.17 3.52
CA PRO A 955 59.44 17.92 4.71
C PRO A 955 60.34 19.10 5.08
N LYS A 956 60.84 19.83 4.08
CA LYS A 956 61.69 21.01 4.26
C LYS A 956 60.90 22.16 4.89
N ARG A 957 59.69 22.44 4.39
CA ARG A 957 58.79 23.44 4.98
C ARG A 957 58.41 23.14 6.43
N LEU A 958 58.12 21.87 6.74
CA LEU A 958 57.82 21.45 8.13
C LEU A 958 59.06 21.58 9.03
N SER A 959 60.26 21.29 8.52
CA SER A 959 61.52 21.48 9.24
C SER A 959 61.83 22.96 9.50
N ASP A 960 61.56 23.83 8.52
CA ASP A 960 61.75 25.28 8.66
C ASP A 960 60.83 25.85 9.74
N TYR A 961 59.53 25.47 9.75
CA TYR A 961 58.61 25.85 10.82
C TYR A 961 58.99 25.28 12.18
N LEU A 962 59.57 24.07 12.23
CA LEU A 962 60.05 23.48 13.48
C LEU A 962 61.29 24.22 14.02
N SER A 963 62.13 24.77 13.14
CA SER A 963 63.32 25.54 13.53
C SER A 963 62.97 26.85 14.24
N ILE A 964 61.89 27.52 13.78
CA ILE A 964 61.35 28.76 14.38
C ILE A 964 60.28 28.52 15.45
N GLN A 965 60.04 27.26 15.84
CA GLN A 965 59.06 26.85 16.86
C GLN A 965 57.59 27.23 16.55
N ALA A 966 57.24 27.36 15.28
CA ALA A 966 55.88 27.69 14.83
C ALA A 966 54.97 26.45 14.83
N TYR A 967 54.66 25.92 16.03
CA TYR A 967 53.90 24.66 16.18
C TYR A 967 52.47 24.72 15.63
N ASP A 968 51.83 25.88 15.66
CA ASP A 968 50.47 26.05 15.16
C ASP A 968 50.44 25.98 13.62
N ASP A 969 51.46 26.50 12.93
CA ASP A 969 51.62 26.40 11.48
C ASP A 969 51.98 24.97 11.05
N ILE A 970 52.80 24.26 11.83
CA ILE A 970 53.08 22.84 11.62
C ILE A 970 51.80 22.01 11.76
N HIS A 971 50.99 22.31 12.79
CA HIS A 971 49.71 21.64 13.00
C HIS A 971 48.75 21.88 11.84
N ALA A 972 48.58 23.13 11.40
CA ALA A 972 47.71 23.48 10.27
C ALA A 972 48.18 22.83 8.94
N LEU A 973 49.48 22.85 8.67
CA LEU A 973 50.04 22.25 7.46
C LEU A 973 49.95 20.72 7.47
N ALA A 974 50.25 20.07 8.60
CA ALA A 974 50.11 18.63 8.75
C ALA A 974 48.64 18.20 8.63
N HIS A 975 47.70 18.97 9.20
CA HIS A 975 46.27 18.72 9.08
C HIS A 975 45.77 18.81 7.62
N ALA A 976 46.21 19.85 6.89
CA ALA A 976 45.84 20.02 5.49
C ALA A 976 46.35 18.87 4.61
N VAL A 977 47.62 18.49 4.76
CA VAL A 977 48.22 17.44 3.92
C VAL A 977 47.75 16.04 4.33
N LYS A 978 47.46 15.79 5.61
CA LYS A 978 46.79 14.57 6.07
C LYS A 978 45.47 14.33 5.35
N GLY A 979 44.68 15.40 5.17
CA GLY A 979 43.41 15.36 4.45
C GLY A 979 43.57 15.02 2.97
N THR A 980 44.49 15.71 2.27
CA THR A 980 44.72 15.46 0.83
C THR A 980 45.34 14.09 0.55
N SER A 981 46.30 13.66 1.38
CA SER A 981 46.92 12.33 1.25
C SER A 981 45.96 11.19 1.60
N GLY A 982 45.04 11.40 2.56
CA GLY A 982 43.96 10.45 2.86
C GLY A 982 42.98 10.29 1.69
N ASN A 983 42.63 11.39 1.01
CA ASN A 983 41.72 11.39 -0.14
C ASN A 983 42.31 10.73 -1.40
N LEU A 984 43.64 10.70 -1.50
CA LEU A 984 44.38 10.01 -2.56
C LEU A 984 44.81 8.59 -2.15
N ALA A 985 44.21 8.04 -1.09
CA ALA A 985 44.51 6.70 -0.56
C ALA A 985 45.99 6.46 -0.20
N LEU A 986 46.75 7.51 0.10
CA LEU A 986 48.15 7.47 0.55
C LEU A 986 48.22 7.35 2.08
N LEU A 987 47.73 6.21 2.59
CA LEU A 987 47.44 5.99 4.02
C LEU A 987 48.67 6.15 4.92
N ASN A 988 49.84 5.73 4.46
CA ASN A 988 51.09 5.85 5.22
C ASN A 988 51.51 7.32 5.39
N ILE A 989 51.42 8.13 4.34
CA ILE A 989 51.70 9.58 4.40
C ILE A 989 50.67 10.27 5.30
N SER A 990 49.38 9.91 5.19
CA SER A 990 48.32 10.44 6.05
C SER A 990 48.55 10.12 7.54
N ASN A 991 48.96 8.89 7.85
CA ASN A 991 49.27 8.46 9.22
C ASN A 991 50.51 9.14 9.81
N VAL A 992 51.55 9.34 9.01
CA VAL A 992 52.74 10.09 9.44
C VAL A 992 52.37 11.56 9.70
N MET A 993 51.54 12.16 8.84
CA MET A 993 51.03 13.52 9.05
C MET A 993 50.18 13.65 10.31
N ALA A 994 49.33 12.65 10.60
CA ALA A 994 48.56 12.61 11.84
C ALA A 994 49.45 12.54 13.09
N THR A 995 50.63 11.91 12.97
CA THR A 995 51.62 11.82 14.05
C THR A 995 52.34 13.16 14.25
N ILE A 996 52.71 13.84 13.16
CA ILE A 996 53.31 15.18 13.20
C ILE A 996 52.31 16.20 13.75
N GLU A 997 51.04 16.14 13.32
CA GLU A 997 49.93 16.97 13.80
C GLU A 997 49.77 16.84 15.33
N ARG A 998 49.64 15.61 15.85
CA ARG A 998 49.53 15.36 17.30
C ARG A 998 50.77 15.80 18.08
N ALA A 999 51.96 15.61 17.50
CA ALA A 999 53.21 16.04 18.12
C ALA A 999 53.33 17.56 18.18
N ALA A 1000 52.86 18.27 17.15
CA ALA A 1000 52.83 19.72 17.10
C ALA A 1000 51.82 20.30 18.11
N GLN A 1001 50.64 19.69 18.22
CA GLN A 1001 49.63 20.06 19.22
C GLN A 1001 50.15 19.94 20.66
N LYS A 1002 50.94 18.88 20.94
CA LYS A 1002 51.59 18.66 22.24
C LYS A 1002 52.91 19.43 22.40
N LYS A 1003 53.30 20.25 21.42
CA LYS A 1003 54.56 21.01 21.36
C LYS A 1003 55.81 20.14 21.57
N ASN A 1004 55.74 18.87 21.17
CA ASN A 1004 56.83 17.90 21.37
C ASN A 1004 57.80 17.93 20.17
N ARG A 1005 58.85 18.76 20.30
CA ARG A 1005 59.86 18.96 19.25
C ARG A 1005 60.49 17.66 18.73
N LYS A 1006 60.89 16.77 19.65
CA LYS A 1006 61.63 15.55 19.33
C LYS A 1006 60.78 14.55 18.54
N GLN A 1007 59.47 14.57 18.76
CA GLN A 1007 58.51 13.71 18.08
C GLN A 1007 58.08 14.29 16.73
N CYS A 1008 57.99 15.62 16.60
CA CYS A 1008 57.82 16.30 15.30
C CYS A 1008 59.00 16.00 14.36
N GLU A 1009 60.23 16.10 14.88
CA GLU A 1009 61.46 15.86 14.11
C GLU A 1009 61.54 14.42 13.59
N LYS A 1010 61.20 13.42 14.42
CA LYS A 1010 61.08 12.02 14.00
C LYS A 1010 59.97 11.82 12.95
N GLY A 1011 58.83 12.47 13.13
CA GLY A 1011 57.73 12.41 12.17
C GLY A 1011 58.12 12.97 10.80
N ILE A 1012 58.82 14.10 10.76
CA ILE A 1012 59.32 14.71 9.51
C ILE A 1012 60.33 13.79 8.82
N GLN A 1013 61.17 13.08 9.59
CA GLN A 1013 62.11 12.11 9.02
C GLN A 1013 61.39 10.91 8.38
N TRP A 1014 60.37 10.36 9.05
CA TRP A 1014 59.54 9.29 8.47
C TRP A 1014 58.73 9.73 7.26
N LEU A 1015 58.27 10.99 7.26
CA LEU A 1015 57.59 11.57 6.12
C LEU A 1015 58.51 11.64 4.90
N THR A 1016 59.76 12.05 5.11
CA THR A 1016 60.77 12.16 4.05
C THR A 1016 61.00 10.80 3.37
N SER A 1017 61.12 9.74 4.17
CA SER A 1017 61.23 8.37 3.65
C SER A 1017 59.97 7.93 2.90
N SER A 1018 58.78 8.20 3.46
CA SER A 1018 57.50 7.78 2.87
C SER A 1018 57.19 8.50 1.56
N LEU A 1019 57.52 9.80 1.44
CA LEU A 1019 57.38 10.54 0.19
C LEU A 1019 58.35 10.06 -0.90
N THR A 1020 59.57 9.67 -0.52
CA THR A 1020 60.55 9.14 -1.49
C THR A 1020 60.11 7.80 -2.06
N GLU A 1021 59.55 6.92 -1.23
CA GLU A 1021 58.95 5.66 -1.68
C GLU A 1021 57.72 5.92 -2.57
N PHE A 1022 56.85 6.86 -2.19
CA PHE A 1022 55.69 7.28 -2.98
C PHE A 1022 56.08 7.78 -4.37
N PHE A 1023 57.09 8.64 -4.49
CA PHE A 1023 57.55 9.15 -5.80
C PHE A 1023 58.10 8.03 -6.69
N THR A 1024 58.79 7.05 -6.08
CA THR A 1024 59.32 5.90 -6.80
C THR A 1024 58.19 5.01 -7.33
N GLU A 1025 57.18 4.73 -6.50
CA GLU A 1025 56.00 3.95 -6.90
C GLU A 1025 55.16 4.65 -7.97
N LEU A 1026 54.96 5.97 -7.84
CA LEU A 1026 54.22 6.76 -8.83
C LEU A 1026 54.89 6.73 -10.20
N SER A 1027 56.23 6.81 -10.25
CA SER A 1027 56.98 6.72 -11.50
C SER A 1027 56.84 5.34 -12.18
N GLN A 1028 56.82 4.26 -11.41
CA GLN A 1028 56.62 2.89 -11.92
C GLN A 1028 55.18 2.64 -12.42
N LEU A 1029 54.20 3.29 -11.79
CA LEU A 1029 52.78 3.26 -12.19
C LEU A 1029 52.54 4.03 -13.49
N ALA A 1030 53.15 5.21 -13.62
CA ALA A 1030 53.10 6.01 -14.85
C ALA A 1030 53.72 5.25 -16.04
N ASP A 1031 54.88 4.61 -15.84
CA ASP A 1031 55.55 3.82 -16.89
C ASP A 1031 54.71 2.59 -17.32
N LYS A 1032 54.09 1.86 -16.38
CA LYS A 1032 53.21 0.71 -16.70
C LYS A 1032 51.96 1.10 -17.49
N SER A 1033 51.35 2.25 -17.18
CA SER A 1033 50.18 2.74 -17.91
C SER A 1033 50.48 3.12 -19.37
N SER A 1034 51.75 3.39 -19.69
CA SER A 1034 52.19 3.68 -21.06
C SER A 1034 52.56 2.43 -21.89
N SER A 1035 52.74 1.27 -21.24
CA SER A 1035 53.08 0.00 -21.91
C SER A 1035 51.88 -0.89 -22.27
N ASP A 1036 50.73 -0.72 -21.62
CA ASP A 1036 49.52 -1.54 -21.86
C ASP A 1036 48.65 -1.04 -23.05
N GLU A 1037 49.01 0.06 -23.72
CA GLU A 1037 48.36 0.51 -24.96
C GLU A 1037 48.84 -0.23 -26.23
N GLN A 1038 49.69 -1.27 -26.11
CA GLN A 1038 50.14 -2.08 -27.24
C GLN A 1038 49.74 -3.55 -27.12
N SER A 1039 48.44 -3.87 -27.22
CA SER A 1039 47.98 -5.21 -27.64
C SER A 1039 46.54 -5.24 -28.20
N GLN A 1040 46.50 -5.35 -29.53
CA GLN A 1040 45.42 -5.79 -30.44
C GLN A 1040 44.40 -4.77 -30.99
N PRO A 1041 44.07 -4.88 -32.30
CA PRO A 1041 43.86 -3.74 -33.17
C PRO A 1041 42.39 -3.57 -33.57
N VAL A 1042 41.88 -2.35 -33.48
CA VAL A 1042 40.68 -1.94 -34.22
C VAL A 1042 41.10 -0.84 -35.19
N ASP A 1043 41.00 -1.18 -36.47
CA ASP A 1043 41.42 -0.41 -37.62
C ASP A 1043 40.48 0.77 -37.86
N TYR A 1044 40.86 1.99 -37.46
CA TYR A 1044 40.43 3.25 -38.09
C TYR A 1044 41.50 4.32 -37.87
N ARG A 1045 42.60 4.25 -38.63
CA ARG A 1045 43.51 5.40 -38.80
C ARG A 1045 42.88 6.40 -39.76
N VAL A 1046 42.17 7.40 -39.24
CA VAL A 1046 41.97 8.66 -39.98
C VAL A 1046 43.07 9.63 -39.55
N THR A 1047 44.21 9.57 -40.22
CA THR A 1047 45.24 10.60 -40.09
C THR A 1047 44.73 11.83 -40.85
N LEU A 1048 44.26 12.86 -40.14
CA LEU A 1048 43.85 14.12 -40.78
C LEU A 1048 45.05 14.76 -41.49
N SER A 1049 44.87 15.14 -42.76
CA SER A 1049 45.89 15.90 -43.50
C SER A 1049 46.12 17.27 -42.83
N LYS A 1050 47.27 17.91 -43.05
CA LYS A 1050 47.57 19.26 -42.50
C LYS A 1050 46.47 20.30 -42.81
N THR A 1051 45.83 20.19 -43.98
CA THR A 1051 44.67 21.01 -44.35
C THR A 1051 43.41 20.67 -43.53
N GLY A 1052 43.19 19.39 -43.21
CA GLY A 1052 42.15 18.95 -42.29
C GLY A 1052 42.36 19.46 -40.87
N LEU A 1053 43.59 19.46 -40.36
CA LEU A 1053 43.91 19.97 -39.03
C LEU A 1053 43.70 21.50 -38.90
N LEU A 1054 44.04 22.26 -39.95
CA LEU A 1054 43.77 23.70 -40.00
C LEU A 1054 42.26 24.00 -40.09
N SER A 1055 41.48 23.14 -40.78
CA SER A 1055 40.02 23.27 -40.80
C SER A 1055 39.38 22.94 -39.45
N LEU A 1056 39.92 21.96 -38.73
CA LEU A 1056 39.50 21.61 -37.37
C LEU A 1056 39.78 22.74 -36.37
N LEU A 1057 40.97 23.36 -36.46
CA LEU A 1057 41.31 24.54 -35.65
C LEU A 1057 40.39 25.72 -35.94
N ASN A 1058 40.03 25.96 -37.21
CA ASN A 1058 39.07 27.01 -37.55
C ASN A 1058 37.67 26.73 -37.00
N ALA A 1059 37.21 25.48 -37.08
CA ALA A 1059 35.92 25.07 -36.52
C ALA A 1059 35.91 25.23 -34.99
N LEU A 1060 36.97 24.80 -34.30
CA LEU A 1060 37.12 24.97 -32.85
C LEU A 1060 37.21 26.44 -32.43
N MET A 1061 37.88 27.28 -33.21
CA MET A 1061 37.88 28.74 -32.96
C MET A 1061 36.49 29.35 -33.16
N LEU A 1062 35.70 28.84 -34.12
CA LEU A 1062 34.36 29.34 -34.37
C LEU A 1062 33.41 28.94 -33.24
N SER A 1063 33.48 27.67 -32.79
CA SER A 1063 32.76 27.16 -31.62
C SER A 1063 33.16 27.88 -30.33
N ALA A 1064 34.45 28.10 -30.09
CA ALA A 1064 34.90 28.84 -28.90
C ALA A 1064 34.47 30.32 -28.92
N ASN A 1065 34.38 30.97 -30.10
CA ASN A 1065 33.86 32.34 -30.22
C ASN A 1065 32.33 32.43 -30.09
N SER A 1066 31.60 31.34 -30.37
CA SER A 1066 30.15 31.25 -30.11
C SER A 1066 29.81 30.74 -28.71
N GLY A 1067 30.81 30.39 -27.90
CA GLY A 1067 30.63 29.82 -26.55
C GLY A 1067 30.15 28.36 -26.56
N GLU A 1068 30.30 27.65 -27.67
CA GLU A 1068 29.92 26.23 -27.82
C GLU A 1068 31.11 25.31 -27.51
N ILE A 1069 30.83 24.25 -26.72
CA ILE A 1069 31.79 23.20 -26.39
C ILE A 1069 31.54 22.01 -27.32
N ASP A 1070 32.57 21.61 -28.07
CA ASP A 1070 32.53 20.48 -29.00
C ASP A 1070 33.64 19.48 -28.63
N ASP A 1071 33.33 18.61 -27.67
CA ASP A 1071 34.27 17.67 -27.06
C ASP A 1071 34.85 16.67 -28.09
N GLU A 1072 34.06 16.32 -29.10
CA GLU A 1072 34.47 15.39 -30.16
C GLU A 1072 35.58 16.02 -31.04
N LYS A 1073 35.47 17.31 -31.37
CA LYS A 1073 36.52 18.04 -32.11
C LYS A 1073 37.77 18.31 -31.27
N ILE A 1074 37.62 18.52 -29.96
CA ILE A 1074 38.76 18.71 -29.05
C ILE A 1074 39.54 17.40 -28.92
N GLU A 1075 38.85 16.27 -28.80
CA GLU A 1075 39.49 14.96 -28.76
C GLU A 1075 40.19 14.63 -30.09
N LEU A 1076 39.57 14.98 -31.22
CA LEU A 1076 40.20 14.90 -32.55
C LEU A 1076 41.45 15.80 -32.66
N LEU A 1077 41.47 16.97 -32.04
CA LEU A 1077 42.64 17.86 -32.01
C LEU A 1077 43.78 17.23 -31.20
N ILE A 1078 43.50 16.74 -29.99
CA ILE A 1078 44.51 16.12 -29.10
C ILE A 1078 45.13 14.88 -29.75
N ARG A 1079 44.32 14.10 -30.50
CA ARG A 1079 44.76 12.89 -31.20
C ARG A 1079 45.61 13.17 -32.44
N ASN A 1080 45.42 14.32 -33.12
CA ASN A 1080 46.05 14.59 -34.43
C ASN A 1080 47.14 15.68 -34.41
N VAL A 1081 47.36 16.38 -33.29
CA VAL A 1081 48.43 17.40 -33.15
C VAL A 1081 49.80 16.74 -32.92
N PRO A 1082 50.90 17.23 -33.55
CA PRO A 1082 52.25 16.72 -33.32
C PRO A 1082 52.67 16.73 -31.84
N GLN A 1083 53.48 15.75 -31.42
CA GLN A 1083 53.96 15.58 -30.04
C GLN A 1083 54.56 16.87 -29.43
N SER A 1084 55.29 17.67 -30.21
CA SER A 1084 55.88 18.94 -29.77
C SER A 1084 54.86 20.03 -29.41
N MET A 1085 53.62 19.89 -29.87
CA MET A 1085 52.54 20.89 -29.73
C MET A 1085 51.35 20.36 -28.91
N LYS A 1086 51.42 19.12 -28.42
CA LYS A 1086 50.35 18.46 -27.65
C LYS A 1086 50.03 19.20 -26.34
N ILE A 1087 51.03 19.88 -25.75
CA ILE A 1087 50.86 20.74 -24.57
C ILE A 1087 49.84 21.86 -24.83
N HIS A 1088 49.92 22.51 -26.00
CA HIS A 1088 48.99 23.58 -26.35
C HIS A 1088 47.57 23.04 -26.60
N ALA A 1089 47.43 21.84 -27.18
CA ALA A 1089 46.13 21.19 -27.35
C ALA A 1089 45.48 20.81 -26.01
N ILE A 1090 46.29 20.38 -25.03
CA ILE A 1090 45.84 20.09 -23.66
C ILE A 1090 45.47 21.39 -22.93
N GLU A 1091 46.24 22.47 -23.11
CA GLU A 1091 45.90 23.79 -22.55
C GLU A 1091 44.60 24.35 -23.14
N ILE A 1092 44.36 24.16 -24.45
CA ILE A 1092 43.09 24.52 -25.11
C ILE A 1092 41.94 23.70 -24.52
N SER A 1093 42.11 22.38 -24.37
CA SER A 1093 41.11 21.51 -23.75
C SER A 1093 40.82 21.91 -22.30
N LYS A 1094 41.85 22.27 -21.53
CA LYS A 1094 41.71 22.74 -20.15
C LYS A 1094 41.06 24.12 -20.08
N ALA A 1095 41.35 25.03 -21.01
CA ALA A 1095 40.71 26.34 -21.06
C ALA A 1095 39.22 26.22 -21.42
N ILE A 1096 38.87 25.37 -22.39
CA ILE A 1096 37.47 25.11 -22.77
C ILE A 1096 36.72 24.38 -21.65
N ALA A 1097 37.33 23.39 -20.99
CA ALA A 1097 36.73 22.68 -19.86
C ALA A 1097 36.52 23.57 -18.62
N ASN A 1098 37.28 24.66 -18.50
CA ASN A 1098 37.10 25.68 -17.46
C ASN A 1098 36.27 26.89 -17.92
N PHE A 1099 35.63 26.80 -19.10
CA PHE A 1099 34.81 27.87 -19.71
C PHE A 1099 35.57 29.20 -19.94
N ASP A 1100 36.90 29.16 -20.04
CA ASP A 1100 37.76 30.31 -20.35
C ASP A 1100 38.01 30.39 -21.87
N PHE A 1101 36.95 30.77 -22.60
CA PHE A 1101 36.93 30.78 -24.06
C PHE A 1101 37.89 31.81 -24.68
N ASP A 1102 38.13 32.94 -24.00
CA ASP A 1102 39.08 33.97 -24.47
C ASP A 1102 40.53 33.43 -24.48
N SER A 1103 40.91 32.71 -23.41
CA SER A 1103 42.20 32.02 -23.32
C SER A 1103 42.29 30.88 -24.34
N ALA A 1104 41.20 30.11 -24.52
CA ALA A 1104 41.14 29.03 -25.51
C ALA A 1104 41.32 29.56 -26.94
N VAL A 1105 40.64 30.64 -27.34
CA VAL A 1105 40.75 31.27 -28.67
C VAL A 1105 42.17 31.82 -28.89
N THR A 1106 42.78 32.41 -27.85
CA THR A 1106 44.16 32.92 -27.93
C THR A 1106 45.16 31.79 -28.20
N THR A 1107 45.07 30.70 -27.46
CA THR A 1107 45.95 29.53 -27.60
C THR A 1107 45.68 28.75 -28.89
N LEU A 1108 44.41 28.63 -29.32
CA LEU A 1108 44.03 28.09 -30.64
C LEU A 1108 44.66 28.90 -31.79
N THR A 1109 44.68 30.23 -31.67
CA THR A 1109 45.29 31.12 -32.66
C THR A 1109 46.81 30.93 -32.72
N GLN A 1110 47.47 30.79 -31.58
CA GLN A 1110 48.91 30.53 -31.51
C GLN A 1110 49.28 29.17 -32.12
N LEU A 1111 48.51 28.12 -31.80
CA LEU A 1111 48.69 26.78 -32.34
C LEU A 1111 48.50 26.76 -33.86
N LYS A 1112 47.50 27.49 -34.38
CA LYS A 1112 47.27 27.66 -35.82
C LYS A 1112 48.43 28.34 -36.54
N VAL A 1113 49.01 29.40 -35.95
CA VAL A 1113 50.18 30.10 -36.51
C VAL A 1113 51.42 29.22 -36.51
N GLN A 1114 51.60 28.40 -35.48
CA GLN A 1114 52.75 27.51 -35.35
C GLN A 1114 52.71 26.36 -36.36
N ILE A 1115 51.52 25.78 -36.58
CA ILE A 1115 51.29 24.73 -37.58
C ILE A 1115 51.38 25.27 -39.01
N ALA A 1116 50.99 26.54 -39.24
CA ALA A 1116 51.21 27.21 -40.52
C ALA A 1116 52.70 27.52 -40.78
N LYS A 1117 53.50 27.84 -39.76
CA LYS A 1117 54.96 28.10 -39.90
C LYS A 1117 55.79 26.85 -40.18
N GLU A 1118 55.35 25.68 -39.71
CA GLU A 1118 55.95 24.38 -40.07
C GLU A 1118 55.50 23.85 -41.46
N ALA A 1119 54.71 24.63 -42.21
CA ALA A 1119 54.35 24.31 -43.59
C ALA A 1119 55.26 24.98 -44.64
N ASP A 1120 56.02 26.01 -44.26
CA ASP A 1120 56.97 26.75 -45.13
C ASP A 1120 58.45 26.36 -44.91
N LYS A 1121 58.70 25.31 -44.12
CA LYS A 1121 60.00 24.60 -44.02
C LYS A 1121 59.82 23.18 -44.53
#